data_AF-A0A1Y1XTI7-F1
#
_entry.id   AF-A0A1Y1XTI7-F1
#
_cell.length_a   1.000
_cell.length_b   1.000
_cell.length_c   1.000
_cell.angle_alpha   90.00
_cell.angle_beta   90.00
_cell.angle_gamma   90.00
#
_symmetry.space_group_name_H-M   'P 1'
#
loop_
_entity.id
_entity.type
_entity.pdbx_description
1 polymer ?
#
loop_
_entity_poly.entity_id
_entity_poly.type
_entity_poly.pdbx_seq_one_letter_code
_entity_poly.pdbx_strand_id
1 'polypeptide(L)'
;GLSGFGPRHAFYLMYQAMVILAYQDKLDKIKGHVNFKLHYTVFEKQGENTAGFGHAFQEDCDATVNTPVTKLPNFLGNVNSTEFQTLKEIADLPGTMYGSLKGRYTDLLEELIKTNPPAAVLFKNAFQHGEPNTSIACMTRGEWGKIQGRNIRKALDYIRDNMSDKIVIDILYSHEVIGVDFDTNPQKPGIKVKSGGVERTAQFDFVSFAHGTRLTLPLKPEVNPTAYYHATPNHKTMREYLTRRGILEDGRIRNNNKKIALTGLGLSFYDYASLLLAFLPDIEISTDPIKYIEHNAEKYQGLITVISHGKNGPAPPRTALDPNWRGGRSFFSARDMHALRLQRNSNWLPIAYEFLEAHIARTLRKLPSQVNSRVKGDGSQVTVREYMERYHKDILQYPNSAATETGLLRAGYTAFSIGTGIVSNIEDHERHLILEAPLSRSGRLGLPMFSSSCSEISSIANYDTDANTSFFKRWSEQLFFNYASPVPIQDIMSALFTSGIAVHVEGGFGDIGFSDDKFTFNDAKFDALLAPKTFDRKRDPALSAAVKNIIDGVPEYGKGGYFQTTEGEPIHAFDAGMGGSGAKVGKRTVGVQWSDGLTNNHAAAAEWASHHAFHTLALAVAMCHNPDITPIKTVRNILRRKHMSMGRQFNLEVLQFRHDWNDLQQRLFFLRLAADLAGDNANRYYEITDCIFSKETRDWFIAGLTDDERDKYDALKSKFVTSQYDPPTISQFESRFPDYTNRQYEEILEEIFQIA
;
A
#
# COMPACT_ATOMS: atom_id res chain seq x y z
N GLY A 1 24.04 -8.35 6.99
CA GLY A 1 23.46 -9.46 6.21
C GLY A 1 22.04 -9.14 5.81
N LEU A 2 21.63 -9.47 4.59
CA LEU A 2 20.31 -9.20 4.04
C LEU A 2 19.60 -10.51 3.71
N SER A 3 18.36 -10.69 4.21
CA SER A 3 17.52 -11.84 3.89
C SER A 3 16.54 -11.50 2.76
N GLY A 4 16.69 -12.19 1.62
CA GLY A 4 15.97 -11.93 0.38
C GLY A 4 16.55 -10.78 -0.44
N PHE A 5 16.31 -10.80 -1.74
CA PHE A 5 16.73 -9.77 -2.69
C PHE A 5 15.54 -9.35 -3.56
N GLY A 6 14.42 -8.95 -2.94
CA GLY A 6 13.32 -8.28 -3.62
C GLY A 6 13.54 -6.76 -3.80
N PRO A 7 12.52 -6.01 -4.26
CA PRO A 7 12.65 -4.58 -4.55
C PRO A 7 13.19 -3.75 -3.39
N ARG A 8 12.83 -4.08 -2.14
CA ARG A 8 13.31 -3.38 -0.94
C ARG A 8 14.82 -3.41 -0.82
N HIS A 9 15.43 -4.59 -0.82
CA HIS A 9 16.88 -4.72 -0.69
C HIS A 9 17.61 -4.29 -1.97
N ALA A 10 17.03 -4.51 -3.15
CA ALA A 10 17.60 -4.01 -4.40
C ALA A 10 17.71 -2.47 -4.41
N PHE A 11 16.61 -1.76 -4.11
CA PHE A 11 16.65 -0.30 -3.99
C PHE A 11 17.54 0.18 -2.86
N TYR A 12 17.55 -0.54 -1.73
CA TYR A 12 18.38 -0.18 -0.59
C TYR A 12 19.87 -0.17 -0.95
N LEU A 13 20.38 -1.17 -1.65
CA LEU A 13 21.79 -1.18 -2.08
C LEU A 13 22.11 -0.02 -3.05
N MET A 14 21.20 0.28 -3.97
CA MET A 14 21.35 1.42 -4.90
C MET A 14 21.38 2.75 -4.15
N TYR A 15 20.44 2.96 -3.23
CA TYR A 15 20.36 4.20 -2.45
C TYR A 15 21.47 4.31 -1.42
N GLN A 16 21.96 3.20 -0.88
CA GLN A 16 23.14 3.19 -0.01
C GLN A 16 24.37 3.73 -0.73
N ALA A 17 24.60 3.33 -1.98
CA ALA A 17 25.68 3.87 -2.79
C ALA A 17 25.53 5.38 -3.02
N MET A 18 24.32 5.83 -3.36
CA MET A 18 24.02 7.26 -3.52
C MET A 18 24.23 8.06 -2.22
N VAL A 19 23.80 7.54 -1.06
CA VAL A 19 23.98 8.16 0.26
C VAL A 19 25.47 8.23 0.63
N ILE A 20 26.25 7.18 0.38
CA ILE A 20 27.70 7.23 0.63
C ILE A 20 28.38 8.31 -0.20
N LEU A 21 28.04 8.41 -1.50
CA LEU A 21 28.59 9.46 -2.36
C LEU A 21 28.19 10.87 -1.89
N ALA A 22 26.96 11.03 -1.41
CA ALA A 22 26.48 12.31 -0.88
C ALA A 22 27.20 12.76 0.40
N TYR A 23 27.70 11.81 1.20
CA TYR A 23 28.43 12.06 2.44
C TYR A 23 29.93 11.81 2.32
N GLN A 24 30.44 11.63 1.10
CA GLN A 24 31.82 11.27 0.79
C GLN A 24 32.81 12.21 1.48
N ASP A 25 32.63 13.53 1.37
CA ASP A 25 33.53 14.52 1.96
C ASP A 25 33.58 14.44 3.50
N LYS A 26 32.45 14.11 4.15
CA LYS A 26 32.40 13.94 5.61
C LYS A 26 33.05 12.62 6.02
N LEU A 27 32.82 11.55 5.26
CA LEU A 27 33.45 10.25 5.47
C LEU A 27 34.97 10.33 5.27
N ASP A 28 35.45 11.03 4.25
CA ASP A 28 36.87 11.17 3.97
C ASP A 28 37.60 11.98 5.05
N LYS A 29 36.92 12.91 5.73
CA LYS A 29 37.46 13.60 6.91
C LYS A 29 37.67 12.65 8.10
N ILE A 30 36.79 11.66 8.27
CA ILE A 30 36.93 10.63 9.31
C ILE A 30 37.94 9.54 8.89
N LYS A 31 38.15 9.32 7.58
CA LYS A 31 39.10 8.32 7.05
C LYS A 31 40.55 8.52 7.48
N GLY A 32 40.91 9.70 7.99
CA GLY A 32 42.19 9.91 8.68
C GLY A 32 42.41 8.98 9.88
N HIS A 33 41.35 8.33 10.39
CA HIS A 33 41.37 7.52 11.61
C HIS A 33 40.72 6.12 11.45
N VAL A 34 39.82 5.89 10.48
CA VAL A 34 39.13 4.59 10.29
C VAL A 34 38.95 4.27 8.79
N ASN A 35 39.32 3.07 8.35
CA ASN A 35 39.01 2.58 7.00
C ASN A 35 37.51 2.20 6.90
N PHE A 36 36.66 3.16 6.54
CA PHE A 36 35.22 2.95 6.44
C PHE A 36 34.85 2.16 5.17
N LYS A 37 34.30 0.95 5.36
CA LYS A 37 33.84 0.09 4.27
C LYS A 37 32.62 -0.72 4.71
N LEU A 38 31.55 -0.70 3.91
CA LEU A 38 30.33 -1.48 4.17
C LEU A 38 30.33 -2.79 3.39
N HIS A 39 30.13 -3.91 4.10
CA HIS A 39 30.05 -5.24 3.49
C HIS A 39 28.62 -5.77 3.59
N TYR A 40 28.01 -6.03 2.44
CA TYR A 40 26.68 -6.58 2.31
C TYR A 40 26.74 -8.02 1.82
N THR A 41 26.28 -8.96 2.64
CA THR A 41 26.00 -10.33 2.19
C THR A 41 24.49 -10.51 2.06
N VAL A 42 24.03 -10.85 0.87
CA VAL A 42 22.62 -11.07 0.53
C VAL A 42 22.36 -12.55 0.33
N PHE A 43 21.36 -13.10 1.02
CA PHE A 43 20.91 -14.48 0.82
C PHE A 43 19.60 -14.49 0.03
N GLU A 44 19.63 -15.03 -1.19
CA GLU A 44 18.47 -15.10 -2.08
C GLU A 44 18.15 -16.55 -2.43
N LYS A 45 16.90 -16.96 -2.22
CA LYS A 45 16.41 -18.29 -2.55
C LYS A 45 16.33 -18.49 -4.06
N GLN A 46 15.96 -17.44 -4.79
CA GLN A 46 15.83 -17.44 -6.24
C GLN A 46 17.20 -17.46 -6.94
N GLY A 47 17.19 -17.85 -8.21
CA GLY A 47 18.36 -17.73 -9.08
C GLY A 47 18.61 -16.27 -9.50
N GLU A 48 19.81 -16.00 -10.01
CA GLU A 48 20.26 -14.66 -10.42
C GLU A 48 19.28 -13.96 -11.38
N ASN A 49 18.78 -14.68 -12.40
CA ASN A 49 17.86 -14.13 -13.40
C ASN A 49 16.47 -13.77 -12.84
N THR A 50 16.17 -14.21 -11.62
CA THR A 50 14.83 -14.08 -11.00
C THR A 50 14.82 -13.20 -9.75
N ALA A 51 15.97 -12.64 -9.39
CA ALA A 51 16.16 -11.83 -8.21
C ALA A 51 16.01 -10.32 -8.51
N GLY A 52 15.76 -9.52 -7.47
CA GLY A 52 15.74 -8.04 -7.52
C GLY A 52 14.36 -7.40 -7.62
N PHE A 53 13.43 -8.00 -8.38
CA PHE A 53 12.12 -7.40 -8.69
C PHE A 53 10.94 -8.03 -7.90
N GLY A 54 11.14 -9.18 -7.27
CA GLY A 54 10.12 -9.87 -6.45
C GLY A 54 9.07 -10.64 -7.26
N HIS A 55 8.31 -11.53 -6.60
CA HIS A 55 7.43 -12.50 -7.28
C HIS A 55 6.36 -11.85 -8.17
N ALA A 56 5.85 -10.66 -7.84
CA ALA A 56 4.80 -10.00 -8.62
C ALA A 56 5.31 -9.44 -9.97
N PHE A 57 6.61 -9.14 -10.07
CA PHE A 57 7.26 -8.52 -11.22
C PHE A 57 8.24 -9.49 -11.89
N GLN A 58 8.00 -10.80 -11.81
CA GLN A 58 8.80 -11.76 -12.57
C GLN A 58 8.74 -11.45 -14.07
N GLU A 59 9.86 -11.64 -14.77
CA GLU A 59 10.00 -11.24 -16.18
C GLU A 59 8.96 -11.90 -17.11
N ASP A 60 8.43 -13.05 -16.72
CA ASP A 60 7.39 -13.81 -17.42
C ASP A 60 5.96 -13.48 -16.96
N CYS A 61 5.76 -12.46 -16.13
CA CYS A 61 4.44 -12.05 -15.63
C CYS A 61 3.69 -11.19 -16.65
N ASP A 62 2.60 -11.72 -17.22
CA ASP A 62 1.78 -11.04 -18.23
C ASP A 62 0.62 -10.23 -17.62
N ALA A 63 0.51 -10.20 -16.30
CA ALA A 63 -0.52 -9.41 -15.62
C ALA A 63 -0.28 -7.90 -15.77
N THR A 64 -1.37 -7.14 -15.79
CA THR A 64 -1.34 -5.68 -15.88
C THR A 64 -0.70 -5.04 -14.65
N VAL A 65 0.05 -3.96 -14.88
CA VAL A 65 0.38 -3.04 -13.81
C VAL A 65 -0.83 -2.19 -13.47
N ASN A 66 -1.10 -2.02 -12.18
CA ASN A 66 -2.23 -1.22 -11.71
C ASN A 66 -1.80 0.17 -11.23
N THR A 67 -0.53 0.54 -11.29
CA THR A 67 0.00 1.81 -10.77
C THR A 67 0.92 2.48 -11.78
N PRO A 68 1.15 3.80 -11.65
CA PRO A 68 2.27 4.47 -12.32
C PRO A 68 3.60 3.81 -12.03
N VAL A 69 4.59 4.05 -12.90
CA VAL A 69 5.98 3.61 -12.66
C VAL A 69 6.51 4.32 -11.41
N THR A 70 7.12 3.55 -10.50
CA THR A 70 7.63 4.10 -9.23
C THR A 70 8.74 5.10 -9.49
N LYS A 71 8.54 6.32 -9.00
CA LYS A 71 9.54 7.39 -9.09
C LYS A 71 10.63 7.20 -8.03
N LEU A 72 11.82 7.72 -8.34
CA LEU A 72 12.87 7.92 -7.35
C LEU A 72 12.37 8.91 -6.27
N PRO A 73 12.44 8.58 -4.97
CA PRO A 73 12.11 9.54 -3.93
C PRO A 73 13.02 10.76 -4.02
N ASN A 74 12.52 11.94 -3.65
CA ASN A 74 13.36 13.14 -3.58
C ASN A 74 14.07 13.17 -2.22
N PHE A 75 15.26 12.58 -2.10
CA PHE A 75 15.97 12.47 -0.81
C PHE A 75 17.37 13.09 -0.78
N LEU A 76 17.97 13.47 -1.91
CA LEU A 76 19.33 14.06 -2.00
C LEU A 76 19.42 15.09 -3.14
N GLY A 77 18.76 16.24 -2.97
CA GLY A 77 18.51 17.19 -4.05
C GLY A 77 19.72 17.95 -4.61
N ASN A 78 20.88 17.96 -3.94
CA ASN A 78 21.96 18.91 -4.20
C ASN A 78 23.35 18.28 -4.45
N VAL A 79 23.43 16.98 -4.75
CA VAL A 79 24.72 16.30 -4.99
C VAL A 79 25.08 16.36 -6.48
N ASN A 80 26.17 17.04 -6.82
CA ASN A 80 26.57 17.31 -8.20
C ASN A 80 27.71 16.44 -8.74
N SER A 81 28.09 15.36 -8.04
CA SER A 81 29.14 14.46 -8.56
C SER A 81 28.64 13.61 -9.72
N THR A 82 29.51 13.37 -10.70
CA THR A 82 29.22 12.56 -11.89
C THR A 82 28.77 11.14 -11.50
N GLU A 83 29.40 10.57 -10.47
CA GLU A 83 29.09 9.24 -9.96
C GLU A 83 27.68 9.17 -9.38
N PHE A 84 27.29 10.21 -8.62
CA PHE A 84 25.95 10.29 -8.07
C PHE A 84 24.89 10.44 -9.17
N GLN A 85 25.13 11.31 -10.16
CA GLN A 85 24.20 11.47 -11.30
C GLN A 85 24.07 10.19 -12.11
N THR A 86 25.17 9.47 -12.34
CA THR A 86 25.15 8.16 -13.02
C THR A 86 24.25 7.15 -12.30
N LEU A 87 24.43 6.98 -10.98
CA LEU A 87 23.58 6.09 -10.18
C LEU A 87 22.12 6.56 -10.12
N LYS A 88 21.89 7.88 -10.06
CA LYS A 88 20.55 8.48 -10.08
C LYS A 88 19.81 8.17 -11.38
N GLU A 89 20.48 8.27 -12.52
CA GLU A 89 19.93 7.92 -13.84
C GLU A 89 19.61 6.42 -13.93
N ILE A 90 20.51 5.55 -13.42
CA ILE A 90 20.25 4.11 -13.36
C ILE A 90 19.03 3.81 -12.46
N ALA A 91 18.88 4.54 -11.35
CA ALA A 91 17.76 4.41 -10.42
C ALA A 91 16.45 5.02 -10.94
N ASP A 92 16.49 5.86 -11.98
CA ASP A 92 15.31 6.49 -12.59
C ASP A 92 14.52 5.49 -13.44
N LEU A 93 13.70 4.69 -12.76
CA LEU A 93 12.87 3.68 -13.39
C LEU A 93 11.86 4.28 -14.40
N PRO A 94 11.17 5.41 -14.14
CA PRO A 94 10.32 6.08 -15.13
C PRO A 94 11.07 6.51 -16.40
N GLY A 95 12.27 7.08 -16.28
CA GLY A 95 13.07 7.50 -17.44
C GLY A 95 13.57 6.32 -18.27
N THR A 96 14.09 5.28 -17.62
CA THR A 96 14.54 4.04 -18.30
C THR A 96 13.38 3.25 -18.92
N MET A 97 12.21 3.29 -18.29
CA MET A 97 10.96 2.77 -18.84
C MET A 97 10.56 3.51 -20.12
N TYR A 98 10.51 4.84 -20.05
CA TYR A 98 10.19 5.69 -21.18
C TYR A 98 11.11 5.37 -22.37
N GLY A 99 12.42 5.29 -22.15
CA GLY A 99 13.39 4.93 -23.19
C GLY A 99 13.20 3.51 -23.75
N SER A 100 12.76 2.56 -22.92
CA SER A 100 12.49 1.18 -23.35
C SER A 100 11.19 1.02 -24.14
N LEU A 101 10.24 1.94 -23.99
CA LEU A 101 8.96 1.95 -24.71
C LEU A 101 9.01 2.77 -26.00
N LYS A 102 9.86 3.79 -26.04
CA LYS A 102 9.98 4.70 -27.18
C LYS A 102 10.30 3.94 -28.47
N GLY A 103 9.48 4.14 -29.50
CA GLY A 103 9.66 3.50 -30.82
C GLY A 103 9.20 2.04 -30.90
N ARG A 104 8.64 1.45 -29.83
CA ARG A 104 8.17 0.05 -29.80
C ARG A 104 6.64 -0.08 -29.71
N TYR A 105 5.91 0.98 -30.06
CA TYR A 105 4.46 1.03 -29.88
C TYR A 105 3.73 -0.11 -30.60
N THR A 106 3.98 -0.28 -31.91
CA THR A 106 3.28 -1.29 -32.73
C THR A 106 3.55 -2.70 -32.22
N ASP A 107 4.82 -3.09 -32.08
CA ASP A 107 5.24 -4.44 -31.69
C ASP A 107 4.67 -4.84 -30.32
N LEU A 108 4.79 -3.96 -29.32
CA LEU A 108 4.30 -4.24 -27.97
C LEU A 108 2.77 -4.25 -27.92
N LEU A 109 2.09 -3.38 -28.66
CA LEU A 109 0.64 -3.38 -28.69
C LEU A 109 0.10 -4.68 -29.29
N GLU A 110 0.68 -5.17 -30.39
CA GLU A 110 0.29 -6.45 -31.01
C GLU A 110 0.51 -7.64 -30.08
N GLU A 111 1.61 -7.65 -29.31
CA GLU A 111 1.87 -8.66 -28.29
C GLU A 111 0.83 -8.60 -27.17
N LEU A 112 0.55 -7.42 -26.65
CA LEU A 112 -0.41 -7.22 -25.55
C LEU A 112 -1.83 -7.60 -25.95
N ILE A 113 -2.26 -7.29 -27.18
CA ILE A 113 -3.59 -7.68 -27.68
C ILE A 113 -3.78 -9.21 -27.61
N LYS A 114 -2.72 -9.97 -27.92
CA LYS A 114 -2.75 -11.45 -27.96
C LYS A 114 -2.60 -12.11 -26.58
N THR A 115 -2.07 -11.38 -25.59
CA THR A 115 -1.69 -11.95 -24.28
C THR A 115 -2.55 -11.40 -23.15
N ASN A 116 -2.86 -10.11 -23.16
CA ASN A 116 -3.62 -9.40 -22.13
C ASN A 116 -4.35 -8.18 -22.74
N PRO A 117 -5.58 -8.34 -23.25
CA PRO A 117 -6.34 -7.24 -23.87
C PRO A 117 -6.52 -6.01 -22.96
N PRO A 118 -6.80 -6.12 -21.65
CA PRO A 118 -6.78 -4.97 -20.74
C PRO A 118 -5.43 -4.21 -20.70
N ALA A 119 -4.30 -4.92 -20.75
CA ALA A 119 -2.98 -4.29 -20.82
C ALA A 119 -2.77 -3.51 -22.12
N ALA A 120 -3.28 -4.03 -23.25
CA ALA A 120 -3.23 -3.34 -24.53
C ALA A 120 -3.97 -2.00 -24.49
N VAL A 121 -5.15 -1.95 -23.86
CA VAL A 121 -5.91 -0.69 -23.70
C VAL A 121 -5.15 0.31 -22.82
N LEU A 122 -4.55 -0.15 -21.72
CA LEU A 122 -3.71 0.70 -20.87
C LEU A 122 -2.49 1.24 -21.61
N PHE A 123 -1.81 0.37 -22.35
CA PHE A 123 -0.64 0.75 -23.16
C PHE A 123 -1.02 1.79 -24.20
N LYS A 124 -2.12 1.58 -24.95
CA LYS A 124 -2.65 2.57 -25.91
C LYS A 124 -2.94 3.92 -25.24
N ASN A 125 -3.60 3.93 -24.09
CA ASN A 125 -3.92 5.16 -23.36
C ASN A 125 -2.69 5.89 -22.81
N ALA A 126 -1.61 5.15 -22.55
CA ALA A 126 -0.34 5.71 -22.10
C ALA A 126 0.47 6.37 -23.23
N PHE A 127 0.12 6.15 -24.50
CA PHE A 127 0.79 6.84 -25.61
C PHE A 127 -0.01 8.07 -26.04
N GLN A 128 0.56 9.25 -25.82
CA GLN A 128 0.00 10.53 -26.23
C GLN A 128 0.93 11.19 -27.24
N HIS A 129 0.39 11.59 -28.39
CA HIS A 129 1.18 12.20 -29.48
C HIS A 129 2.41 11.37 -29.91
N GLY A 130 2.33 10.05 -29.82
CA GLY A 130 3.41 9.12 -30.18
C GLY A 130 4.45 8.89 -29.08
N GLU A 131 4.30 9.51 -27.91
CA GLU A 131 5.26 9.41 -26.80
C GLU A 131 4.65 8.67 -25.59
N PRO A 132 5.40 7.77 -24.91
CA PRO A 132 4.90 7.05 -23.75
C PRO A 132 4.82 7.94 -22.50
N ASN A 133 3.74 7.80 -21.74
CA ASN A 133 3.53 8.46 -20.46
C ASN A 133 3.62 7.44 -19.30
N THR A 134 4.74 7.44 -18.58
CA THR A 134 5.02 6.53 -17.45
C THR A 134 4.42 7.00 -16.12
N SER A 135 3.75 8.16 -16.10
CA SER A 135 3.04 8.68 -14.91
C SER A 135 1.67 8.01 -14.67
N ILE A 136 1.24 7.13 -15.57
CA ILE A 136 0.05 6.29 -15.42
C ILE A 136 0.43 4.81 -15.59
N ALA A 137 -0.52 3.91 -15.28
CA ALA A 137 -0.34 2.50 -15.57
C ALA A 137 -0.25 2.27 -17.09
N CYS A 138 0.86 1.68 -17.56
CA CYS A 138 1.17 1.65 -18.99
C CYS A 138 1.57 0.29 -19.56
N MET A 139 1.76 -0.78 -18.76
CA MET A 139 2.27 -2.07 -19.26
C MET A 139 2.01 -3.26 -18.33
N THR A 140 2.61 -4.43 -18.63
CA THR A 140 2.60 -5.61 -17.75
C THR A 140 3.64 -5.50 -16.63
N ARG A 141 3.44 -6.27 -15.56
CA ARG A 141 4.41 -6.34 -14.45
C ARG A 141 5.72 -7.00 -14.88
N GLY A 142 5.70 -7.91 -15.86
CA GLY A 142 6.91 -8.56 -16.36
C GLY A 142 7.82 -7.63 -17.15
N GLU A 143 7.27 -6.73 -17.99
CA GLU A 143 8.09 -5.76 -18.71
C GLU A 143 8.73 -4.74 -17.74
N TRP A 144 8.00 -4.31 -16.71
CA TRP A 144 8.56 -3.55 -15.61
C TRP A 144 9.69 -4.33 -14.92
N GLY A 145 9.46 -5.58 -14.54
CA GLY A 145 10.45 -6.47 -13.94
C GLY A 145 11.76 -6.59 -14.73
N LYS A 146 11.67 -6.78 -16.05
CA LYS A 146 12.83 -6.85 -16.96
C LYS A 146 13.65 -5.55 -16.93
N ILE A 147 12.98 -4.40 -17.00
CA ILE A 147 13.65 -3.10 -17.00
C ILE A 147 14.32 -2.84 -15.66
N GLN A 148 13.61 -3.11 -14.56
CA GLN A 148 14.16 -3.00 -13.21
C GLN A 148 15.36 -3.95 -13.00
N GLY A 149 15.27 -5.20 -13.44
CA GLY A 149 16.35 -6.18 -13.34
C GLY A 149 17.61 -5.72 -14.08
N ARG A 150 17.46 -5.11 -15.27
CA ARG A 150 18.58 -4.48 -15.99
C ARG A 150 19.19 -3.31 -15.22
N ASN A 151 18.38 -2.44 -14.62
CA ASN A 151 18.87 -1.30 -13.85
C ASN A 151 19.61 -1.76 -12.58
N ILE A 152 19.10 -2.77 -11.88
CA ILE A 152 19.76 -3.34 -10.70
C ILE A 152 21.12 -3.90 -11.09
N ARG A 153 21.21 -4.70 -12.16
CA ARG A 153 22.50 -5.23 -12.66
C ARG A 153 23.49 -4.12 -12.98
N LYS A 154 23.05 -3.09 -13.73
CA LYS A 154 23.88 -1.91 -14.02
C LYS A 154 24.37 -1.21 -12.77
N ALA A 155 23.52 -1.05 -11.75
CA ALA A 155 23.92 -0.41 -10.51
C ALA A 155 24.91 -1.26 -9.71
N LEU A 156 24.71 -2.58 -9.64
CA LEU A 156 25.64 -3.50 -8.98
C LEU A 156 27.00 -3.54 -9.67
N ASP A 157 27.02 -3.59 -11.01
CA ASP A 157 28.26 -3.50 -11.80
C ASP A 157 28.96 -2.17 -11.56
N TYR A 158 28.21 -1.06 -11.58
CA TYR A 158 28.76 0.27 -11.29
C TYR A 158 29.39 0.35 -9.90
N ILE A 159 28.72 -0.17 -8.85
CA ILE A 159 29.22 -0.21 -7.48
C ILE A 159 30.50 -1.05 -7.39
N ARG A 160 30.52 -2.23 -8.02
CA ARG A 160 31.70 -3.11 -8.04
C ARG A 160 32.90 -2.41 -8.68
N ASP A 161 32.67 -1.75 -9.81
CA ASP A 161 33.75 -1.23 -10.64
C ASP A 161 34.27 0.14 -10.15
N ASN A 162 33.42 0.95 -9.49
CA ASN A 162 33.75 2.33 -9.11
C ASN A 162 33.74 2.62 -7.60
N MET A 163 33.22 1.70 -6.77
CA MET A 163 33.01 1.93 -5.33
C MET A 163 33.50 0.78 -4.44
N SER A 164 34.34 -0.12 -4.95
CA SER A 164 34.82 -1.32 -4.22
C SER A 164 35.66 -1.02 -2.96
N ASP A 165 36.20 0.19 -2.85
CA ASP A 165 36.87 0.70 -1.65
C ASP A 165 35.88 1.09 -0.54
N LYS A 166 34.62 1.36 -0.89
CA LYS A 166 33.56 1.85 0.01
C LYS A 166 32.50 0.80 0.32
N ILE A 167 32.12 0.00 -0.69
CA ILE A 167 31.02 -0.96 -0.61
C ILE A 167 31.44 -2.27 -1.26
N VAL A 168 31.20 -3.38 -0.59
CA VAL A 168 31.27 -4.73 -1.16
C VAL A 168 29.90 -5.38 -1.02
N ILE A 169 29.43 -6.00 -2.11
CA ILE A 169 28.14 -6.68 -2.17
C ILE A 169 28.37 -8.10 -2.67
N ASP A 170 28.11 -9.08 -1.80
CA ASP A 170 28.13 -10.50 -2.09
C ASP A 170 26.70 -11.02 -2.13
N ILE A 171 26.23 -11.42 -3.32
CA ILE A 171 24.89 -12.02 -3.49
C ILE A 171 25.03 -13.53 -3.60
N LEU A 172 24.46 -14.23 -2.64
CA LEU A 172 24.44 -15.68 -2.55
C LEU A 172 23.08 -16.20 -3.02
N TYR A 173 22.98 -16.50 -4.33
CA TYR A 173 21.79 -17.08 -4.94
C TYR A 173 21.59 -18.54 -4.56
N SER A 174 20.35 -19.04 -4.67
CA SER A 174 19.96 -20.40 -4.25
C SER A 174 20.26 -20.70 -2.77
N HIS A 175 20.21 -19.69 -1.91
CA HIS A 175 20.38 -19.78 -0.47
C HIS A 175 19.09 -19.39 0.24
N GLU A 176 18.44 -20.34 0.91
CA GLU A 176 17.19 -20.10 1.62
C GLU A 176 17.45 -19.72 3.08
N VAL A 177 16.94 -18.57 3.53
CA VAL A 177 16.90 -18.23 4.95
C VAL A 177 15.80 -19.04 5.63
N ILE A 178 16.20 -19.95 6.51
CA ILE A 178 15.30 -20.89 7.21
C ILE A 178 15.06 -20.51 8.67
N GLY A 179 15.88 -19.62 9.23
CA GLY A 179 15.78 -19.20 10.63
C GLY A 179 16.73 -18.07 10.98
N VAL A 180 16.68 -17.66 12.24
CA VAL A 180 17.52 -16.61 12.82
C VAL A 180 18.09 -17.07 14.16
N ASP A 181 19.12 -16.38 14.63
CA ASP A 181 19.67 -16.49 15.97
C ASP A 181 19.83 -15.10 16.56
N PHE A 182 18.94 -14.73 17.48
CA PHE A 182 18.99 -13.47 18.22
C PHE A 182 19.46 -13.65 19.66
N ASP A 183 19.50 -14.90 20.14
CA ASP A 183 19.65 -15.22 21.57
C ASP A 183 21.13 -15.25 21.95
N THR A 184 22.00 -15.73 21.05
CA THR A 184 23.44 -15.85 21.33
C THR A 184 24.12 -14.50 21.50
N ASN A 185 23.83 -13.54 20.61
CA ASN A 185 24.33 -12.17 20.70
C ASN A 185 23.39 -11.22 19.93
N PRO A 186 22.51 -10.47 20.62
CA PRO A 186 21.60 -9.52 19.99
C PRO A 186 22.27 -8.41 19.16
N GLN A 187 23.54 -8.10 19.44
CA GLN A 187 24.35 -7.10 18.74
C GLN A 187 25.10 -7.69 17.53
N LYS A 188 25.12 -9.02 17.41
CA LYS A 188 25.70 -9.76 16.28
C LYS A 188 24.73 -10.86 15.80
N PRO A 189 23.50 -10.50 15.37
CA PRO A 189 22.47 -11.47 15.06
C PRO A 189 22.89 -12.42 13.93
N GLY A 190 22.50 -13.68 14.06
CA GLY A 190 22.77 -14.75 13.11
C GLY A 190 21.62 -14.98 12.12
N ILE A 191 21.96 -15.26 10.86
CA ILE A 191 21.03 -15.76 9.85
C ILE A 191 21.32 -17.25 9.61
N LYS A 192 20.32 -18.11 9.78
CA LYS A 192 20.39 -19.54 9.46
C LYS A 192 19.97 -19.76 8.02
N VAL A 193 20.87 -20.35 7.23
CA VAL A 193 20.75 -20.46 5.78
C VAL A 193 20.91 -21.90 5.35
N LYS A 194 20.06 -22.34 4.43
CA LYS A 194 20.12 -23.65 3.78
C LYS A 194 20.53 -23.52 2.32
N SER A 195 21.53 -24.30 1.91
CA SER A 195 21.98 -24.39 0.52
C SER A 195 22.48 -25.79 0.22
N GLY A 196 22.05 -26.39 -0.89
CA GLY A 196 22.44 -27.75 -1.26
C GLY A 196 22.12 -28.82 -0.19
N GLY A 197 21.12 -28.58 0.66
CA GLY A 197 20.78 -29.46 1.79
C GLY A 197 21.60 -29.22 3.06
N VAL A 198 22.65 -28.39 3.01
CA VAL A 198 23.50 -28.04 4.15
C VAL A 198 22.98 -26.78 4.82
N GLU A 199 22.91 -26.80 6.15
CA GLU A 199 22.49 -25.67 6.97
C GLU A 199 23.71 -25.01 7.64
N ARG A 200 23.78 -23.68 7.59
CA ARG A 200 24.85 -22.88 8.20
C ARG A 200 24.29 -21.61 8.85
N THR A 201 24.96 -21.14 9.89
CA THR A 201 24.64 -19.86 10.53
C THR A 201 25.75 -18.86 10.25
N ALA A 202 25.40 -17.67 9.77
CA ALA A 202 26.33 -16.56 9.58
C ALA A 202 25.93 -15.38 10.47
N GLN A 203 26.89 -14.81 11.21
CA GLN A 203 26.69 -13.65 12.08
C GLN A 203 27.03 -12.34 11.36
N PHE A 204 26.34 -11.27 11.71
CA PHE A 204 26.52 -9.94 11.10
C PHE A 204 26.44 -8.84 12.16
N ASP A 205 27.04 -7.68 11.87
CA ASP A 205 26.81 -6.46 12.67
C ASP A 205 25.34 -6.08 12.73
N PHE A 206 24.66 -6.22 11.59
CA PHE A 206 23.24 -5.96 11.42
C PHE A 206 22.62 -6.94 10.43
N VAL A 207 21.34 -7.26 10.65
CA VAL A 207 20.53 -8.04 9.72
C VAL A 207 19.26 -7.29 9.34
N SER A 208 18.86 -7.39 8.06
CA SER A 208 17.57 -6.87 7.58
C SER A 208 16.77 -7.98 6.91
N PHE A 209 15.49 -8.05 7.22
CA PHE A 209 14.57 -9.06 6.70
C PHE A 209 13.60 -8.46 5.68
N ALA A 210 13.78 -8.80 4.41
CA ALA A 210 12.89 -8.40 3.31
C ALA A 210 12.59 -9.57 2.35
N HIS A 211 12.43 -10.78 2.90
CA HIS A 211 12.17 -11.99 2.11
C HIS A 211 10.74 -12.07 1.53
N GLY A 212 9.90 -11.06 1.80
CA GLY A 212 8.49 -11.02 1.41
C GLY A 212 7.63 -12.02 2.18
N THR A 213 6.31 -11.91 2.07
CA THR A 213 5.42 -12.88 2.73
C THR A 213 5.47 -14.21 2.00
N ARG A 214 5.69 -15.30 2.73
CA ARG A 214 5.71 -16.64 2.14
C ARG A 214 4.34 -16.96 1.56
N LEU A 215 4.33 -17.24 0.26
CA LEU A 215 3.14 -17.65 -0.48
C LEU A 215 2.85 -19.13 -0.22
N THR A 216 1.58 -19.45 0.00
CA THR A 216 1.08 -20.79 0.27
C THR A 216 0.03 -21.19 -0.75
N LEU A 217 -0.11 -22.49 -0.96
CA LEU A 217 -1.20 -23.00 -1.78
C LEU A 217 -2.52 -22.82 -1.00
N PRO A 218 -3.59 -22.31 -1.64
CA PRO A 218 -4.82 -21.94 -0.96
C PRO A 218 -5.74 -23.14 -0.66
N LEU A 219 -5.49 -24.30 -1.29
CA LEU A 219 -6.32 -25.49 -1.18
C LEU A 219 -5.76 -26.47 -0.16
N LYS A 220 -6.62 -27.40 0.28
CA LYS A 220 -6.22 -28.47 1.20
C LYS A 220 -5.20 -29.41 0.52
N PRO A 221 -4.29 -30.04 1.29
CA PRO A 221 -3.23 -30.89 0.74
C PRO A 221 -3.70 -32.06 -0.13
N GLU A 222 -4.95 -32.51 0.03
CA GLU A 222 -5.53 -33.62 -0.73
C GLU A 222 -5.81 -33.26 -2.19
N VAL A 223 -5.95 -31.96 -2.50
CA VAL A 223 -6.09 -31.50 -3.88
C VAL A 223 -4.70 -31.37 -4.48
N ASN A 224 -4.36 -32.27 -5.41
CA ASN A 224 -3.05 -32.28 -6.06
C ASN A 224 -2.69 -30.89 -6.64
N PRO A 225 -1.58 -30.26 -6.19
CA PRO A 225 -1.15 -28.94 -6.69
C PRO A 225 -0.97 -28.86 -8.20
N THR A 226 -0.67 -29.98 -8.87
CA THR A 226 -0.52 -30.00 -10.34
C THR A 226 -1.85 -30.00 -11.09
N ALA A 227 -2.98 -30.20 -10.39
CA ALA A 227 -4.31 -30.26 -11.01
C ALA A 227 -4.88 -28.87 -11.31
N TYR A 228 -4.47 -27.83 -10.58
CA TYR A 228 -4.98 -26.47 -10.71
C TYR A 228 -3.85 -25.47 -11.02
N TYR A 229 -4.21 -24.32 -11.59
CA TYR A 229 -3.24 -23.30 -11.96
C TYR A 229 -3.02 -22.31 -10.82
N HIS A 230 -1.79 -22.27 -10.30
CA HIS A 230 -1.38 -21.40 -9.18
C HIS A 230 -0.03 -20.70 -9.46
N ALA A 231 0.44 -20.75 -10.70
CA ALA A 231 1.69 -20.12 -11.13
C ALA A 231 1.53 -18.60 -11.23
N THR A 232 2.65 -17.87 -11.38
CA THR A 232 2.63 -16.45 -11.74
C THR A 232 1.79 -16.25 -13.01
N PRO A 233 0.92 -15.23 -13.07
CA PRO A 233 0.05 -15.00 -14.22
C PRO A 233 0.87 -14.88 -15.51
N ASN A 234 0.79 -15.90 -16.35
CA ASN A 234 1.51 -15.97 -17.61
C ASN A 234 0.62 -16.67 -18.65
N HIS A 235 0.39 -16.01 -19.77
CA HIS A 235 -0.54 -16.46 -20.80
C HIS A 235 -0.10 -17.80 -21.42
N LYS A 236 1.20 -18.02 -21.63
CA LYS A 236 1.72 -19.27 -22.19
C LYS A 236 1.48 -20.46 -21.26
N THR A 237 1.87 -20.37 -19.99
CA THR A 237 1.69 -21.45 -19.01
C THR A 237 0.22 -21.69 -18.69
N MET A 238 -0.60 -20.64 -18.70
CA MET A 238 -2.05 -20.76 -18.58
C MET A 238 -2.65 -21.49 -19.79
N ARG A 239 -2.21 -21.19 -21.01
CA ARG A 239 -2.60 -21.92 -22.23
C ARG A 239 -2.29 -23.42 -22.11
N GLU A 240 -1.06 -23.76 -21.72
CA GLU A 240 -0.64 -25.15 -21.53
C GLU A 240 -1.50 -25.87 -20.48
N TYR A 241 -1.84 -25.19 -19.39
CA TYR A 241 -2.76 -25.71 -18.38
C TYR A 241 -4.17 -25.95 -18.95
N LEU A 242 -4.77 -24.94 -19.57
CA LEU A 242 -6.14 -25.02 -20.08
C LEU A 242 -6.28 -26.03 -21.23
N THR A 243 -5.27 -26.16 -22.10
CA THR A 243 -5.22 -27.22 -23.13
C THR A 243 -5.21 -28.61 -22.49
N ARG A 244 -4.38 -28.84 -21.45
CA ARG A 244 -4.36 -30.13 -20.74
C ARG A 244 -5.67 -30.46 -20.04
N ARG A 245 -6.41 -29.44 -19.59
CA ARG A 245 -7.76 -29.59 -19.01
C ARG A 245 -8.87 -29.74 -20.08
N GLY A 246 -8.51 -29.74 -21.36
CA GLY A 246 -9.47 -29.83 -22.47
C GLY A 246 -10.45 -28.65 -22.52
N ILE A 247 -10.00 -27.47 -22.10
CA ILE A 247 -10.74 -26.20 -22.20
C ILE A 247 -10.50 -25.55 -23.57
N LEU A 248 -9.25 -25.62 -24.06
CA LEU A 248 -8.83 -24.99 -25.31
C LEU A 248 -8.81 -25.99 -26.47
N GLU A 249 -9.25 -25.52 -27.64
CA GLU A 249 -9.01 -26.14 -28.94
C GLU A 249 -8.49 -25.09 -29.91
N ASP A 250 -7.44 -25.43 -30.66
CA ASP A 250 -6.67 -24.47 -31.49
C ASP A 250 -6.24 -23.21 -30.71
N GLY A 251 -6.02 -23.38 -29.40
CA GLY A 251 -5.65 -22.30 -28.48
C GLY A 251 -6.79 -21.36 -28.07
N ARG A 252 -8.06 -21.70 -28.35
CA ARG A 252 -9.25 -20.91 -28.04
C ARG A 252 -10.27 -21.69 -27.20
N ILE A 253 -11.07 -20.97 -26.42
CA ILE A 253 -12.18 -21.56 -25.67
C ILE A 253 -13.27 -21.98 -26.66
N ARG A 254 -13.46 -23.30 -26.82
CA ARG A 254 -14.29 -23.86 -27.90
C ARG A 254 -15.78 -23.99 -27.56
N ASN A 255 -16.13 -24.17 -26.29
CA ASN A 255 -17.47 -24.63 -25.91
C ASN A 255 -18.03 -23.95 -24.64
N ASN A 256 -19.25 -23.45 -24.74
CA ASN A 256 -20.09 -22.82 -23.72
C ASN A 256 -20.35 -23.72 -22.50
N ASN A 257 -20.17 -25.03 -22.64
CA ASN A 257 -20.39 -26.01 -21.56
C ASN A 257 -19.18 -26.16 -20.61
N LYS A 258 -18.03 -25.58 -20.94
CA LYS A 258 -16.84 -25.63 -20.07
C LYS A 258 -16.98 -24.62 -18.95
N LYS A 259 -16.63 -25.04 -17.73
CA LYS A 259 -16.72 -24.20 -16.53
C LYS A 259 -15.35 -24.05 -15.88
N ILE A 260 -14.97 -22.81 -15.60
CA ILE A 260 -13.71 -22.44 -14.96
C ILE A 260 -14.04 -21.83 -13.59
N ALA A 261 -13.48 -22.38 -12.53
CA ALA A 261 -13.51 -21.76 -11.22
C ALA A 261 -12.30 -20.84 -11.02
N LEU A 262 -12.52 -19.68 -10.37
CA LEU A 262 -11.46 -18.78 -9.92
C LEU A 262 -11.62 -18.48 -8.43
N THR A 263 -10.55 -18.53 -7.65
CA THR A 263 -10.63 -18.22 -6.21
C THR A 263 -10.27 -16.76 -5.90
N GLY A 264 -11.11 -16.10 -5.11
CA GLY A 264 -10.91 -14.74 -4.62
C GLY A 264 -11.44 -13.65 -5.56
N LEU A 265 -11.64 -12.44 -5.03
CA LEU A 265 -12.05 -11.22 -5.77
C LEU A 265 -11.03 -10.07 -5.65
N GLY A 266 -9.83 -10.35 -5.10
CA GLY A 266 -8.76 -9.37 -4.98
C GLY A 266 -8.04 -9.09 -6.31
N LEU A 267 -6.95 -8.33 -6.29
CA LEU A 267 -6.19 -7.99 -7.52
C LEU A 267 -5.70 -9.24 -8.29
N SER A 268 -5.40 -10.34 -7.61
CA SER A 268 -5.06 -11.59 -8.27
C SER A 268 -6.21 -12.15 -9.11
N PHE A 269 -7.48 -11.89 -8.79
CA PHE A 269 -8.59 -12.27 -9.68
C PHE A 269 -8.47 -11.56 -11.04
N TYR A 270 -8.16 -10.27 -11.02
CA TYR A 270 -8.04 -9.43 -12.22
C TYR A 270 -6.89 -9.91 -13.10
N ASP A 271 -5.76 -10.27 -12.48
CA ASP A 271 -4.59 -10.79 -13.18
C ASP A 271 -4.93 -12.05 -14.01
N TYR A 272 -5.66 -13.00 -13.44
CA TYR A 272 -5.96 -14.27 -14.13
C TYR A 272 -7.14 -14.11 -15.09
N ALA A 273 -8.18 -13.37 -14.69
CA ALA A 273 -9.34 -13.10 -15.53
C ALA A 273 -8.97 -12.31 -16.79
N SER A 274 -8.03 -11.35 -16.70
CA SER A 274 -7.55 -10.58 -17.85
C SER A 274 -6.83 -11.44 -18.89
N LEU A 275 -6.01 -12.40 -18.44
CA LEU A 275 -5.36 -13.37 -19.33
C LEU A 275 -6.35 -14.37 -19.92
N LEU A 276 -7.37 -14.79 -19.15
CA LEU A 276 -8.41 -15.69 -19.65
C LEU A 276 -9.16 -15.10 -20.86
N LEU A 277 -9.39 -13.79 -20.87
CA LEU A 277 -10.04 -13.10 -21.98
C LEU A 277 -9.32 -13.31 -23.31
N ALA A 278 -7.99 -13.38 -23.31
CA ALA A 278 -7.18 -13.58 -24.51
C ALA A 278 -7.46 -14.92 -25.22
N PHE A 279 -8.08 -15.89 -24.53
CA PHE A 279 -8.45 -17.17 -25.12
C PHE A 279 -9.86 -17.19 -25.73
N LEU A 280 -10.64 -16.11 -25.57
CA LEU A 280 -11.92 -15.99 -26.26
C LEU A 280 -11.66 -15.83 -27.78
N PRO A 281 -12.39 -16.55 -28.65
CA PRO A 281 -12.28 -16.39 -30.11
C PRO A 281 -12.50 -14.94 -30.57
N ASP A 282 -11.69 -14.41 -31.48
CA ASP A 282 -11.90 -13.09 -32.10
C ASP A 282 -11.75 -11.85 -31.18
N ILE A 283 -11.37 -12.02 -29.90
CA ILE A 283 -11.12 -10.88 -28.99
C ILE A 283 -9.96 -10.02 -29.49
N GLU A 284 -8.94 -10.64 -30.09
CA GLU A 284 -7.71 -10.01 -30.56
C GLU A 284 -7.92 -9.12 -31.80
N ILE A 285 -8.99 -9.35 -32.56
CA ILE A 285 -9.37 -8.50 -33.68
C ILE A 285 -10.37 -7.42 -33.27
N SER A 286 -10.88 -7.48 -32.03
CA SER A 286 -11.80 -6.45 -31.52
C SER A 286 -11.05 -5.15 -31.23
N THR A 287 -11.61 -4.05 -31.71
CA THR A 287 -11.15 -2.70 -31.36
C THR A 287 -11.67 -2.23 -30.00
N ASP A 288 -12.64 -2.97 -29.42
CA ASP A 288 -13.31 -2.67 -28.16
C ASP A 288 -13.64 -3.99 -27.41
N PRO A 289 -12.80 -4.39 -26.44
CA PRO A 289 -13.01 -5.62 -25.68
C PRO A 289 -14.35 -5.66 -24.92
N ILE A 290 -14.89 -4.51 -24.52
CA ILE A 290 -16.14 -4.43 -23.74
C ILE A 290 -17.31 -4.79 -24.66
N LYS A 291 -17.41 -4.14 -25.82
CA LYS A 291 -18.46 -4.46 -26.81
C LYS A 291 -18.38 -5.92 -27.25
N TYR A 292 -17.18 -6.46 -27.40
CA TYR A 292 -17.01 -7.88 -27.71
C TYR A 292 -17.64 -8.77 -26.61
N ILE A 293 -17.37 -8.49 -25.34
CA ILE A 293 -17.91 -9.24 -24.18
C ILE A 293 -19.43 -9.17 -24.17
N GLU A 294 -19.99 -7.97 -24.33
CA GLU A 294 -21.44 -7.76 -24.34
C GLU A 294 -22.12 -8.50 -25.50
N HIS A 295 -21.53 -8.45 -26.71
CA HIS A 295 -22.11 -9.08 -27.90
C HIS A 295 -22.04 -10.61 -27.86
N ASN A 296 -21.07 -11.18 -27.14
CA ASN A 296 -20.87 -12.62 -27.01
C ASN A 296 -21.35 -13.20 -25.67
N ALA A 297 -22.06 -12.41 -24.86
CA ALA A 297 -22.50 -12.75 -23.52
C ALA A 297 -23.24 -14.09 -23.44
N GLU A 298 -24.25 -14.27 -24.30
CA GLU A 298 -25.09 -15.48 -24.35
C GLU A 298 -24.27 -16.74 -24.65
N LYS A 299 -23.22 -16.61 -25.47
CA LYS A 299 -22.34 -17.73 -25.83
C LYS A 299 -21.47 -18.17 -24.65
N TYR A 300 -21.04 -17.27 -23.78
CA TYR A 300 -20.11 -17.61 -22.70
C TYR A 300 -20.71 -17.47 -21.29
N GLN A 301 -22.04 -17.50 -21.19
CA GLN A 301 -22.74 -17.32 -19.93
C GLN A 301 -22.30 -18.38 -18.89
N GLY A 302 -21.89 -17.92 -17.71
CA GLY A 302 -21.45 -18.77 -16.61
C GLY A 302 -20.11 -19.49 -16.83
N LEU A 303 -19.34 -19.11 -17.85
CA LEU A 303 -18.01 -19.67 -18.13
C LEU A 303 -17.08 -19.59 -16.91
N ILE A 304 -17.11 -18.45 -16.20
CA ILE A 304 -16.26 -18.18 -15.04
C ILE A 304 -17.13 -18.15 -13.78
N THR A 305 -16.81 -18.98 -12.81
CA THR A 305 -17.40 -18.91 -11.45
C THR A 305 -16.34 -18.49 -10.46
N VAL A 306 -16.58 -17.36 -9.80
CA VAL A 306 -15.66 -16.80 -8.81
C VAL A 306 -16.11 -17.20 -7.41
N ILE A 307 -15.24 -17.89 -6.68
CA ILE A 307 -15.50 -18.38 -5.32
C ILE A 307 -14.73 -17.50 -4.34
N SER A 308 -15.39 -16.85 -3.38
CA SER A 308 -14.70 -16.04 -2.38
C SER A 308 -15.46 -15.90 -1.05
N HIS A 309 -14.69 -15.72 0.04
CA HIS A 309 -15.21 -15.64 1.43
C HIS A 309 -16.04 -14.38 1.75
N GLY A 310 -16.07 -13.37 0.88
CA GLY A 310 -16.50 -12.02 1.28
C GLY A 310 -17.40 -11.32 0.26
N LYS A 311 -18.35 -10.56 0.80
CA LYS A 311 -19.28 -9.67 0.08
C LYS A 311 -18.71 -8.30 -0.27
N ASN A 312 -17.48 -8.00 0.16
CA ASN A 312 -16.83 -6.71 -0.09
C ASN A 312 -16.63 -6.41 -1.59
N GLY A 313 -16.92 -7.38 -2.46
CA GLY A 313 -17.00 -7.17 -3.88
C GLY A 313 -15.63 -6.96 -4.54
N PRO A 314 -15.64 -6.83 -5.86
CA PRO A 314 -14.45 -6.56 -6.68
C PRO A 314 -13.95 -5.13 -6.44
N ALA A 315 -12.63 -4.90 -6.63
CA ALA A 315 -12.01 -3.58 -6.45
C ALA A 315 -12.76 -2.48 -7.22
N PRO A 316 -12.88 -1.25 -6.70
CA PRO A 316 -13.59 -0.17 -7.38
C PRO A 316 -12.81 0.39 -8.57
N PRO A 317 -13.45 1.06 -9.55
CA PRO A 317 -12.76 1.77 -10.62
C PRO A 317 -12.00 2.99 -10.13
N ARG A 318 -10.84 3.25 -10.71
CA ARG A 318 -10.04 4.45 -10.48
C ARG A 318 -10.52 5.61 -11.35
N THR A 319 -11.72 6.12 -11.06
CA THR A 319 -12.29 7.33 -11.70
C THR A 319 -11.72 8.65 -11.13
N ALA A 320 -10.79 8.55 -10.18
CA ALA A 320 -9.92 9.64 -9.73
C ALA A 320 -8.49 9.13 -9.62
N LEU A 321 -7.55 9.78 -10.32
CA LEU A 321 -6.15 9.37 -10.39
C LEU A 321 -5.31 9.91 -9.22
N ASP A 322 -5.73 11.02 -8.65
CA ASP A 322 -5.01 11.77 -7.62
C ASP A 322 -5.93 12.05 -6.41
N PRO A 323 -5.34 12.37 -5.25
CA PRO A 323 -6.10 12.65 -4.02
C PRO A 323 -6.72 14.05 -3.97
N ASN A 324 -6.57 14.91 -5.00
CA ASN A 324 -7.14 16.25 -4.95
C ASN A 324 -8.65 16.21 -5.05
N TRP A 325 -9.29 17.00 -4.19
CA TRP A 325 -10.72 17.08 -4.11
C TRP A 325 -11.33 17.84 -5.29
N ARG A 326 -12.30 17.21 -5.95
CA ARG A 326 -13.03 17.77 -7.11
C ARG A 326 -14.51 18.05 -6.80
N GLY A 327 -14.94 17.85 -5.55
CA GLY A 327 -16.35 17.97 -5.15
C GLY A 327 -16.79 19.37 -4.68
N GLY A 328 -16.06 20.43 -5.05
CA GLY A 328 -16.35 21.81 -4.65
C GLY A 328 -15.73 22.22 -3.30
N ARG A 329 -16.29 23.26 -2.66
CA ARG A 329 -15.77 23.80 -1.39
C ARG A 329 -15.84 22.77 -0.27
N SER A 330 -14.76 22.63 0.49
CA SER A 330 -14.60 21.65 1.56
C SER A 330 -15.01 22.19 2.94
N PHE A 331 -15.69 21.38 3.75
CA PHE A 331 -15.92 21.50 5.19
C PHE A 331 -14.76 20.98 6.05
N PHE A 332 -13.76 20.33 5.46
CA PHE A 332 -12.71 19.63 6.21
C PHE A 332 -11.32 19.89 5.60
N SER A 333 -10.60 20.82 6.21
CA SER A 333 -9.32 21.33 5.71
C SER A 333 -8.12 20.44 6.09
N ALA A 334 -6.95 20.75 5.52
CA ALA A 334 -5.70 20.11 5.93
C ALA A 334 -5.35 20.38 7.41
N ARG A 335 -5.66 21.57 7.94
CA ARG A 335 -5.47 21.93 9.34
C ARG A 335 -6.38 21.13 10.26
N ASP A 336 -7.64 20.93 9.86
CA ASP A 336 -8.59 20.10 10.59
C ASP A 336 -8.10 18.65 10.72
N MET A 337 -7.66 18.05 9.61
CA MET A 337 -7.08 16.70 9.64
C MET A 337 -5.85 16.63 10.54
N HIS A 338 -5.01 17.66 10.50
CA HIS A 338 -3.82 17.70 11.34
C HIS A 338 -4.16 17.81 12.83
N ALA A 339 -5.08 18.70 13.22
CA ALA A 339 -5.59 18.82 14.58
C ALA A 339 -6.21 17.49 15.06
N LEU A 340 -7.03 16.85 14.20
CA LEU A 340 -7.69 15.58 14.49
C LEU A 340 -6.70 14.43 14.74
N ARG A 341 -5.59 14.40 13.98
CA ARG A 341 -4.50 13.42 14.16
C ARG A 341 -3.58 13.77 15.33
N LEU A 342 -3.48 15.04 15.71
CA LEU A 342 -2.77 15.46 16.91
C LEU A 342 -3.59 15.19 18.18
N GLN A 343 -4.91 15.05 18.13
CA GLN A 343 -5.67 14.64 19.31
C GLN A 343 -5.24 13.25 19.79
N ARG A 344 -4.81 13.15 21.05
CA ARG A 344 -4.43 11.87 21.67
C ARG A 344 -5.64 10.95 21.87
N ASN A 345 -5.45 9.65 21.67
CA ASN A 345 -6.48 8.60 21.80
C ASN A 345 -7.71 8.87 20.91
N SER A 346 -7.50 9.58 19.80
CA SER A 346 -8.57 9.93 18.87
C SER A 346 -8.94 8.74 18.01
N ASN A 347 -10.23 8.39 17.98
CA ASN A 347 -10.78 7.52 16.94
C ASN A 347 -10.99 8.33 15.65
N TRP A 348 -9.89 8.84 15.09
CA TRP A 348 -9.89 9.90 14.08
C TRP A 348 -10.58 9.49 12.78
N LEU A 349 -10.44 8.22 12.39
CA LEU A 349 -10.85 7.74 11.07
C LEU A 349 -12.38 7.76 10.88
N PRO A 350 -13.19 7.23 11.82
CA PRO A 350 -14.64 7.42 11.77
C PRO A 350 -15.09 8.89 11.69
N ILE A 351 -14.43 9.80 12.42
CA ILE A 351 -14.74 11.24 12.37
C ILE A 351 -14.47 11.79 10.98
N ALA A 352 -13.28 11.51 10.41
CA ALA A 352 -12.94 11.95 9.06
C ALA A 352 -13.90 11.41 7.99
N TYR A 353 -14.40 10.18 8.17
CA TYR A 353 -15.38 9.56 7.28
C TYR A 353 -16.74 10.26 7.34
N GLU A 354 -17.21 10.69 8.51
CA GLU A 354 -18.45 11.47 8.60
C GLU A 354 -18.35 12.76 7.78
N PHE A 355 -17.20 13.44 7.81
CA PHE A 355 -16.94 14.59 6.94
C PHE A 355 -16.95 14.22 5.46
N LEU A 356 -16.26 13.15 5.07
CA LEU A 356 -16.22 12.72 3.67
C LEU A 356 -17.60 12.36 3.13
N GLU A 357 -18.36 11.55 3.87
CA GLU A 357 -19.71 11.14 3.51
C GLU A 357 -20.64 12.37 3.41
N ALA A 358 -20.53 13.32 4.35
CA ALA A 358 -21.28 14.57 4.30
C ALA A 358 -20.94 15.43 3.08
N HIS A 359 -19.66 15.51 2.69
CA HIS A 359 -19.25 16.23 1.50
C HIS A 359 -19.80 15.61 0.23
N ILE A 360 -19.62 14.29 0.07
CA ILE A 360 -20.10 13.57 -1.11
C ILE A 360 -21.62 13.69 -1.22
N ALA A 361 -22.33 13.59 -0.09
CA ALA A 361 -23.76 13.81 -0.01
C ALA A 361 -24.15 15.19 -0.55
N ARG A 362 -23.49 16.26 -0.11
CA ARG A 362 -23.73 17.62 -0.64
C ARG A 362 -23.40 17.70 -2.13
N THR A 363 -22.23 17.22 -2.56
CA THR A 363 -21.78 17.30 -3.95
C THR A 363 -22.74 16.59 -4.91
N LEU A 364 -23.26 15.43 -4.52
CA LEU A 364 -24.10 14.58 -5.37
C LEU A 364 -25.60 14.73 -5.09
N ARG A 365 -26.01 15.70 -4.25
CA ARG A 365 -27.40 15.88 -3.79
C ARG A 365 -28.04 14.59 -3.27
N LYS A 366 -27.33 13.96 -2.34
CA LYS A 366 -27.76 12.76 -1.60
C LYS A 366 -27.76 13.06 -0.09
N LEU A 367 -28.25 12.12 0.69
CA LEU A 367 -28.06 12.08 2.14
C LEU A 367 -26.77 11.33 2.49
N PRO A 368 -26.09 11.64 3.62
CA PRO A 368 -24.91 10.91 4.07
C PRO A 368 -25.15 9.40 4.25
N SER A 369 -26.36 9.02 4.66
CA SER A 369 -26.79 7.62 4.78
C SER A 369 -26.79 6.89 3.43
N GLN A 370 -27.00 7.60 2.32
CA GLN A 370 -27.04 7.06 0.96
C GLN A 370 -25.63 6.90 0.36
N VAL A 371 -24.65 7.68 0.84
CA VAL A 371 -23.25 7.59 0.40
C VAL A 371 -22.64 6.28 0.87
N ASN A 372 -22.16 5.50 -0.08
CA ASN A 372 -21.65 4.15 0.15
C ASN A 372 -22.60 3.25 0.98
N SER A 373 -23.91 3.54 0.95
CA SER A 373 -24.99 2.89 1.74
C SER A 373 -24.94 1.37 1.75
N ARG A 374 -24.55 0.78 0.62
CA ARG A 374 -24.54 -0.67 0.38
C ARG A 374 -23.37 -1.41 1.03
N VAL A 375 -22.30 -0.72 1.46
CA VAL A 375 -21.22 -1.29 2.29
C VAL A 375 -21.56 -1.20 3.79
N LYS A 376 -22.55 -0.37 4.17
CA LYS A 376 -22.86 -0.05 5.56
C LYS A 376 -23.69 -1.11 6.31
N GLY A 377 -24.13 -2.19 5.65
CA GLY A 377 -24.64 -3.38 6.32
C GLY A 377 -26.07 -3.24 6.87
N ASP A 378 -26.99 -2.67 6.08
CA ASP A 378 -28.43 -2.64 6.37
C ASP A 378 -29.11 -4.02 6.28
N GLY A 379 -28.35 -5.10 6.13
CA GLY A 379 -28.85 -6.46 5.98
C GLY A 379 -29.28 -6.82 4.55
N SER A 380 -29.35 -5.86 3.62
CA SER A 380 -29.56 -6.15 2.20
C SER A 380 -28.26 -6.68 1.58
N GLN A 381 -28.27 -7.93 1.14
CA GLN A 381 -27.11 -8.54 0.49
C GLN A 381 -27.03 -8.03 -0.95
N VAL A 382 -26.18 -7.05 -1.21
CA VAL A 382 -25.89 -6.58 -2.56
C VAL A 382 -24.98 -7.60 -3.24
N THR A 383 -25.43 -8.09 -4.39
CA THR A 383 -24.68 -9.08 -5.17
C THR A 383 -23.47 -8.44 -5.83
N VAL A 384 -22.42 -9.25 -6.13
CA VAL A 384 -21.25 -8.77 -6.89
C VAL A 384 -21.65 -8.16 -8.24
N ARG A 385 -22.71 -8.70 -8.87
CA ARG A 385 -23.26 -8.17 -10.12
C ARG A 385 -23.73 -6.73 -9.95
N GLU A 386 -24.53 -6.43 -8.93
CA GLU A 386 -25.01 -5.07 -8.67
C GLU A 386 -23.86 -4.08 -8.39
N TYR A 387 -22.79 -4.53 -7.71
CA TYR A 387 -21.56 -3.74 -7.55
C TYR A 387 -20.95 -3.37 -8.90
N MET A 388 -20.82 -4.35 -9.79
CA MET A 388 -20.25 -4.15 -11.12
C MET A 388 -21.14 -3.31 -12.03
N GLU A 389 -22.47 -3.45 -11.96
CA GLU A 389 -23.41 -2.59 -12.69
C GLU A 389 -23.28 -1.12 -12.29
N ARG A 390 -23.10 -0.85 -10.99
CA ARG A 390 -22.83 0.51 -10.50
C ARG A 390 -21.49 1.03 -11.00
N TYR A 391 -20.42 0.23 -10.89
CA TYR A 391 -19.10 0.66 -11.34
C TYR A 391 -19.07 0.92 -12.85
N HIS A 392 -19.75 0.12 -13.64
CA HIS A 392 -19.93 0.37 -15.07
C HIS A 392 -20.64 1.71 -15.32
N LYS A 393 -21.70 2.03 -14.58
CA LYS A 393 -22.35 3.37 -14.66
C LYS A 393 -21.41 4.52 -14.27
N ASP A 394 -20.62 4.36 -13.20
CA ASP A 394 -19.63 5.38 -12.80
C ASP A 394 -18.56 5.57 -13.89
N ILE A 395 -18.10 4.49 -14.53
CA ILE A 395 -17.13 4.53 -15.63
C ILE A 395 -17.71 5.26 -16.84
N LEU A 396 -18.97 5.00 -17.21
CA LEU A 396 -19.63 5.71 -18.32
C LEU A 396 -19.78 7.22 -18.06
N GLN A 397 -19.86 7.65 -16.80
CA GLN A 397 -19.93 9.06 -16.41
C GLN A 397 -18.55 9.74 -16.36
N TYR A 398 -17.48 8.98 -16.13
CA TYR A 398 -16.12 9.49 -15.92
C TYR A 398 -15.57 10.38 -17.06
N PRO A 399 -15.72 10.04 -18.36
CA PRO A 399 -15.23 10.88 -19.46
C PRO A 399 -15.79 12.30 -19.49
N ASN A 400 -16.96 12.54 -18.87
CA ASN A 400 -17.63 13.84 -18.87
C ASN A 400 -17.07 14.82 -17.80
N SER A 401 -15.93 14.50 -17.17
CA SER A 401 -15.37 15.25 -16.04
C SER A 401 -16.31 15.38 -14.83
N ALA A 402 -17.39 14.60 -14.79
CA ALA A 402 -18.33 14.59 -13.68
C ALA A 402 -17.69 13.91 -12.46
N ALA A 403 -17.88 14.50 -11.28
CA ALA A 403 -17.48 13.87 -10.03
C ALA A 403 -18.37 12.64 -9.76
N THR A 404 -17.80 11.44 -9.88
CA THR A 404 -18.49 10.18 -9.54
C THR A 404 -18.38 9.91 -8.04
N GLU A 405 -19.33 9.20 -7.45
CA GLU A 405 -19.28 8.82 -6.03
C GLU A 405 -18.00 8.04 -5.72
N THR A 406 -17.67 7.03 -6.54
CA THR A 406 -16.45 6.24 -6.40
C THR A 406 -15.18 7.11 -6.50
N GLY A 407 -15.16 8.10 -7.41
CA GLY A 407 -14.03 9.01 -7.58
C GLY A 407 -13.82 9.90 -6.36
N LEU A 408 -14.90 10.45 -5.81
CA LEU A 408 -14.85 11.28 -4.60
C LEU A 408 -14.47 10.48 -3.35
N LEU A 409 -15.03 9.28 -3.17
CA LEU A 409 -14.65 8.36 -2.09
C LEU A 409 -13.16 8.06 -2.14
N ARG A 410 -12.66 7.68 -3.32
CA ARG A 410 -11.24 7.40 -3.51
C ARG A 410 -10.36 8.61 -3.21
N ALA A 411 -10.70 9.79 -3.70
CA ALA A 411 -9.93 11.01 -3.45
C ALA A 411 -9.83 11.29 -1.95
N GLY A 412 -10.96 11.25 -1.23
CA GLY A 412 -11.00 11.43 0.22
C GLY A 412 -10.22 10.36 1.00
N TYR A 413 -10.41 9.08 0.67
CA TYR A 413 -9.69 7.98 1.31
C TYR A 413 -8.18 8.03 1.06
N THR A 414 -7.75 8.40 -0.14
CA THR A 414 -6.33 8.56 -0.47
C THR A 414 -5.75 9.78 0.28
N ALA A 415 -6.46 10.91 0.32
CA ALA A 415 -6.09 12.10 1.08
C ALA A 415 -5.91 11.77 2.57
N PHE A 416 -6.87 11.05 3.17
CA PHE A 416 -6.79 10.63 4.56
C PHE A 416 -5.61 9.69 4.82
N SER A 417 -5.30 8.81 3.87
CA SER A 417 -4.16 7.88 3.96
C SER A 417 -2.84 8.64 4.05
N ILE A 418 -2.64 9.66 3.21
CA ILE A 418 -1.40 10.44 3.17
C ILE A 418 -1.34 11.51 4.27
N GLY A 419 -2.39 11.64 5.09
CA GLY A 419 -2.45 12.55 6.23
C GLY A 419 -2.87 13.98 5.86
N THR A 420 -3.68 14.14 4.81
CA THR A 420 -4.27 15.42 4.40
C THR A 420 -5.78 15.44 4.62
N GLY A 421 -6.36 16.64 4.71
CA GLY A 421 -7.81 16.83 4.68
C GLY A 421 -8.37 16.75 3.26
N ILE A 422 -9.63 17.16 3.11
CA ILE A 422 -10.30 17.23 1.81
C ILE A 422 -9.96 18.58 1.18
N VAL A 423 -8.98 18.62 0.28
CA VAL A 423 -8.47 19.87 -0.32
C VAL A 423 -8.26 19.73 -1.83
N SER A 424 -8.40 20.84 -2.56
CA SER A 424 -8.29 20.87 -4.03
C SER A 424 -6.85 20.90 -4.56
N ASN A 425 -5.88 21.32 -3.74
CA ASN A 425 -4.45 21.24 -4.07
C ASN A 425 -3.64 20.79 -2.85
N ILE A 426 -3.33 19.50 -2.79
CA ILE A 426 -2.60 18.91 -1.67
C ILE A 426 -1.18 19.47 -1.53
N GLU A 427 -0.48 19.72 -2.63
CA GLU A 427 0.92 20.19 -2.60
C GLU A 427 1.03 21.58 -1.97
N ASP A 428 0.12 22.48 -2.35
CA ASP A 428 0.10 23.84 -1.78
C ASP A 428 -0.28 23.82 -0.30
N HIS A 429 -1.32 23.06 0.07
CA HIS A 429 -1.74 22.94 1.46
C HIS A 429 -0.66 22.29 2.34
N GLU A 430 0.06 21.29 1.84
CA GLU A 430 1.18 20.70 2.57
C GLU A 430 2.32 21.71 2.74
N ARG A 431 2.67 22.47 1.69
CA ARG A 431 3.71 23.50 1.77
C ARG A 431 3.40 24.51 2.87
N HIS A 432 2.15 24.98 2.94
CA HIS A 432 1.71 25.89 4.01
C HIS A 432 1.78 25.24 5.39
N LEU A 433 1.27 24.02 5.52
CA LEU A 433 1.24 23.33 6.81
C LEU A 433 2.65 22.98 7.33
N ILE A 434 3.62 22.71 6.45
CA ILE A 434 5.04 22.54 6.82
C ILE A 434 5.63 23.84 7.36
N LEU A 435 5.27 25.00 6.80
CA LEU A 435 5.75 26.30 7.29
C LEU A 435 5.15 26.64 8.66
N GLU A 436 3.88 26.28 8.90
CA GLU A 436 3.18 26.53 10.16
C GLU A 436 3.55 25.52 11.26
N ALA A 437 3.83 24.27 10.87
CA ALA A 437 4.05 23.15 11.78
C ALA A 437 5.23 22.24 11.36
N PRO A 438 6.45 22.79 11.29
CA PRO A 438 7.61 22.06 10.77
C PRO A 438 7.95 20.82 11.58
N LEU A 439 7.77 20.82 12.90
CA LEU A 439 8.17 19.70 13.76
C LEU A 439 7.24 18.50 13.59
N SER A 440 5.94 18.73 13.39
CA SER A 440 4.92 17.69 13.25
C SER A 440 4.55 17.32 11.81
N ARG A 441 4.96 18.10 10.79
CA ARG A 441 4.67 17.80 9.36
C ARG A 441 5.87 17.50 8.47
N SER A 442 7.00 18.18 8.65
CA SER A 442 8.14 18.09 7.72
C SER A 442 8.55 16.64 7.47
N GLY A 443 8.55 16.22 6.19
CA GLY A 443 8.98 14.88 5.77
C GLY A 443 8.06 13.73 6.21
N ARG A 444 6.78 13.99 6.55
CA ARG A 444 5.85 12.95 7.00
C ARG A 444 4.65 12.70 6.07
N LEU A 445 4.36 13.59 5.11
CA LEU A 445 3.31 13.38 4.12
C LEU A 445 3.48 12.01 3.43
N GLY A 446 2.38 11.28 3.25
CA GLY A 446 2.40 10.00 2.55
C GLY A 446 2.57 8.81 3.48
N LEU A 447 3.55 7.95 3.17
CA LEU A 447 3.73 6.66 3.83
C LEU A 447 4.01 6.77 5.35
N PRO A 448 4.77 7.76 5.87
CA PRO A 448 4.99 7.90 7.30
C PRO A 448 3.70 8.22 8.07
N MET A 449 2.89 9.17 7.57
CA MET A 449 1.56 9.47 8.12
C MET A 449 0.64 8.25 8.06
N PHE A 450 0.69 7.51 6.95
CA PHE A 450 -0.08 6.30 6.79
C PHE A 450 0.30 5.22 7.82
N SER A 451 1.59 4.89 7.97
CA SER A 451 2.07 3.91 8.95
C SER A 451 1.70 4.29 10.39
N SER A 452 1.74 5.58 10.72
CA SER A 452 1.35 6.06 12.06
C SER A 452 -0.15 5.95 12.38
N SER A 453 -0.99 5.78 11.35
CA SER A 453 -2.44 5.97 11.43
C SER A 453 -3.16 4.99 12.36
N CYS A 454 -2.60 3.80 12.56
CA CYS A 454 -3.17 2.74 13.39
C CYS A 454 -2.48 2.60 14.76
N SER A 455 -1.37 3.32 15.00
CA SER A 455 -0.47 3.09 16.13
C SER A 455 -1.20 3.16 17.48
N GLU A 456 -1.96 4.23 17.73
CA GLU A 456 -2.65 4.43 19.01
C GLU A 456 -3.79 3.44 19.23
N ILE A 457 -4.65 3.23 18.22
CA ILE A 457 -5.86 2.40 18.35
C ILE A 457 -5.55 0.90 18.38
N SER A 458 -4.41 0.48 17.81
CA SER A 458 -3.93 -0.89 17.84
C SER A 458 -2.93 -1.18 18.96
N SER A 459 -2.65 -0.20 19.83
CA SER A 459 -1.79 -0.40 21.00
C SER A 459 -2.44 -1.31 22.04
N ILE A 460 -1.62 -1.91 22.91
CA ILE A 460 -2.12 -2.78 23.99
C ILE A 460 -3.10 -2.07 24.94
N ALA A 461 -2.97 -0.75 25.10
CA ALA A 461 -3.84 0.05 25.95
C ALA A 461 -5.24 0.26 25.35
N ASN A 462 -5.38 0.19 24.01
CA ASN A 462 -6.59 0.62 23.31
C ASN A 462 -7.23 -0.49 22.44
N TYR A 463 -6.55 -1.60 22.18
CA TYR A 463 -7.04 -2.60 21.21
C TYR A 463 -8.36 -3.26 21.62
N ASP A 464 -8.64 -3.38 22.92
CA ASP A 464 -9.86 -4.04 23.42
C ASP A 464 -11.08 -3.09 23.48
N THR A 465 -10.93 -1.84 23.04
CA THR A 465 -12.02 -0.85 23.04
C THR A 465 -12.96 -1.03 21.85
N ASP A 466 -14.25 -0.68 22.02
CA ASP A 466 -15.23 -0.67 20.91
C ASP A 466 -14.81 0.19 19.72
N ALA A 467 -14.06 1.26 19.99
CA ALA A 467 -13.48 2.12 18.98
C ALA A 467 -12.57 1.35 18.00
N ASN A 468 -11.84 0.33 18.45
CA ASN A 468 -10.92 -0.45 17.61
C ASN A 468 -11.66 -1.16 16.47
N THR A 469 -12.77 -1.83 16.75
CA THR A 469 -13.52 -2.55 15.69
C THR A 469 -14.12 -1.58 14.69
N SER A 470 -14.67 -0.45 15.16
CA SER A 470 -15.19 0.59 14.27
C SER A 470 -14.08 1.19 13.40
N PHE A 471 -12.91 1.47 13.98
CA PHE A 471 -11.75 1.97 13.25
C PHE A 471 -11.33 1.00 12.16
N PHE A 472 -11.09 -0.27 12.49
CA PHE A 472 -10.57 -1.26 11.54
C PHE A 472 -11.60 -1.68 10.47
N LYS A 473 -12.90 -1.52 10.73
CA LYS A 473 -13.94 -1.61 9.70
C LYS A 473 -13.73 -0.52 8.64
N ARG A 474 -13.60 0.74 9.06
CA ARG A 474 -13.35 1.88 8.15
C ARG A 474 -11.97 1.82 7.50
N TRP A 475 -10.96 1.34 8.22
CA TRP A 475 -9.61 1.13 7.67
C TRP A 475 -9.63 0.13 6.51
N SER A 476 -10.33 -1.00 6.69
CA SER A 476 -10.47 -2.00 5.63
C SER A 476 -11.18 -1.44 4.39
N GLU A 477 -12.19 -0.59 4.59
CA GLU A 477 -12.87 0.15 3.52
C GLU A 477 -11.91 1.13 2.82
N GLN A 478 -11.12 1.90 3.57
CA GLN A 478 -10.11 2.82 3.02
C GLN A 478 -9.12 2.09 2.12
N LEU A 479 -8.57 0.98 2.63
CA LEU A 479 -7.62 0.15 1.91
C LEU A 479 -8.21 -0.38 0.60
N PHE A 480 -9.45 -0.88 0.64
CA PHE A 480 -10.15 -1.38 -0.55
C PHE A 480 -10.25 -0.34 -1.68
N PHE A 481 -10.58 0.91 -1.35
CA PHE A 481 -10.60 2.00 -2.35
C PHE A 481 -9.21 2.47 -2.75
N ASN A 482 -8.21 2.36 -1.88
CA ASN A 482 -6.82 2.63 -2.24
C ASN A 482 -6.31 1.64 -3.31
N TYR A 483 -6.79 0.39 -3.31
CA TYR A 483 -6.54 -0.62 -4.36
C TYR A 483 -7.37 -0.50 -5.63
N ALA A 484 -8.11 0.60 -5.82
CA ALA A 484 -8.94 0.79 -7.01
C ALA A 484 -8.16 0.47 -8.30
N SER A 485 -8.77 -0.30 -9.19
CA SER A 485 -8.18 -0.72 -10.46
C SER A 485 -8.30 0.38 -11.52
N PRO A 486 -7.31 0.54 -12.42
CA PRO A 486 -7.45 1.40 -13.60
C PRO A 486 -8.76 1.14 -14.36
N VAL A 487 -9.40 2.21 -14.84
CA VAL A 487 -10.72 2.14 -15.51
C VAL A 487 -10.77 1.06 -16.60
N PRO A 488 -9.81 0.93 -17.54
CA PRO A 488 -9.87 -0.10 -18.57
C PRO A 488 -9.96 -1.53 -18.05
N ILE A 489 -9.25 -1.84 -16.97
CA ILE A 489 -9.29 -3.18 -16.37
C ILE A 489 -10.63 -3.38 -15.64
N GLN A 490 -11.06 -2.37 -14.88
CA GLN A 490 -12.31 -2.47 -14.14
C GLN A 490 -13.53 -2.59 -15.04
N ASP A 491 -13.56 -1.87 -16.16
CA ASP A 491 -14.72 -1.86 -17.05
C ASP A 491 -14.92 -3.23 -17.70
N ILE A 492 -13.82 -3.84 -18.14
CA ILE A 492 -13.81 -5.22 -18.66
C ILE A 492 -14.29 -6.21 -17.60
N MET A 493 -13.81 -6.10 -16.36
CA MET A 493 -14.30 -6.96 -15.27
C MET A 493 -15.78 -6.71 -14.98
N SER A 494 -16.22 -5.45 -15.04
CA SER A 494 -17.63 -5.11 -14.83
C SER A 494 -18.48 -5.76 -15.91
N ALA A 495 -18.10 -5.60 -17.18
CA ALA A 495 -18.75 -6.22 -18.34
C ALA A 495 -18.86 -7.75 -18.22
N LEU A 496 -17.82 -8.43 -17.73
CA LEU A 496 -17.86 -9.88 -17.48
C LEU A 496 -18.98 -10.28 -16.50
N PHE A 497 -19.16 -9.55 -15.40
CA PHE A 497 -20.19 -9.84 -14.42
C PHE A 497 -21.58 -9.36 -14.84
N THR A 498 -21.69 -8.19 -15.48
CA THR A 498 -22.99 -7.64 -15.91
C THR A 498 -23.60 -8.43 -17.07
N SER A 499 -22.76 -8.94 -17.98
CA SER A 499 -23.16 -9.84 -19.06
C SER A 499 -23.48 -11.26 -18.61
N GLY A 500 -23.05 -11.65 -17.40
CA GLY A 500 -23.25 -13.00 -16.86
C GLY A 500 -22.23 -14.03 -17.35
N ILE A 501 -21.17 -13.64 -18.06
CA ILE A 501 -20.03 -14.52 -18.39
C ILE A 501 -19.32 -14.96 -17.10
N ALA A 502 -19.17 -14.03 -16.15
CA ALA A 502 -18.70 -14.30 -14.81
C ALA A 502 -19.84 -14.26 -13.79
N VAL A 503 -19.86 -15.24 -12.88
CA VAL A 503 -20.77 -15.30 -11.73
C VAL A 503 -19.97 -15.40 -10.44
N HIS A 504 -20.56 -14.95 -9.33
CA HIS A 504 -19.94 -15.03 -8.01
C HIS A 504 -20.72 -15.99 -7.11
N VAL A 505 -19.98 -16.78 -6.33
CA VAL A 505 -20.51 -17.65 -5.29
C VAL A 505 -19.70 -17.40 -4.00
N GLU A 506 -20.40 -17.18 -2.90
CA GLU A 506 -19.79 -17.02 -1.58
C GLU A 506 -19.32 -18.37 -1.06
N GLY A 507 -18.06 -18.46 -0.63
CA GLY A 507 -17.44 -19.75 -0.33
C GLY A 507 -16.00 -19.70 0.14
N GLY A 508 -15.59 -20.72 0.89
CA GLY A 508 -14.20 -20.89 1.30
C GLY A 508 -13.38 -21.73 0.34
N PHE A 509 -12.09 -21.41 0.23
CA PHE A 509 -11.18 -22.16 -0.65
C PHE A 509 -10.95 -23.60 -0.17
N GLY A 510 -11.10 -23.83 1.14
CA GLY A 510 -10.98 -25.15 1.75
C GLY A 510 -12.11 -26.11 1.38
N ASP A 511 -13.23 -25.62 0.84
CA ASP A 511 -14.38 -26.45 0.47
C ASP A 511 -14.29 -26.96 -0.97
N ILE A 512 -13.22 -26.59 -1.68
CA ILE A 512 -12.96 -27.04 -3.04
C ILE A 512 -12.36 -28.46 -3.00
N GLY A 513 -13.04 -29.40 -3.64
CA GLY A 513 -12.60 -30.77 -3.83
C GLY A 513 -12.12 -31.04 -5.26
N PHE A 514 -11.55 -32.24 -5.46
CA PHE A 514 -11.20 -32.75 -6.79
C PHE A 514 -11.58 -34.22 -6.89
N SER A 515 -12.48 -34.55 -7.81
CA SER A 515 -13.03 -35.90 -8.02
C SER A 515 -13.47 -36.08 -9.47
N ASP A 516 -13.37 -37.28 -10.02
CA ASP A 516 -13.75 -37.59 -11.41
C ASP A 516 -13.13 -36.64 -12.45
N ASP A 517 -11.88 -36.25 -12.22
CA ASP A 517 -11.16 -35.27 -13.03
C ASP A 517 -11.88 -33.90 -13.13
N LYS A 518 -12.66 -33.52 -12.11
CA LYS A 518 -13.33 -32.22 -11.98
C LYS A 518 -13.06 -31.61 -10.62
N PHE A 519 -13.05 -30.28 -10.57
CA PHE A 519 -13.11 -29.55 -9.31
C PHE A 519 -14.56 -29.47 -8.85
N THR A 520 -14.78 -29.64 -7.55
CA THR A 520 -16.12 -29.56 -6.94
C THR A 520 -16.15 -28.44 -5.91
N PHE A 521 -17.25 -27.71 -5.86
CA PHE A 521 -17.55 -26.78 -4.79
C PHE A 521 -19.08 -26.73 -4.63
N ASN A 522 -19.57 -27.11 -3.44
CA ASN A 522 -20.97 -27.48 -3.24
C ASN A 522 -21.40 -28.50 -4.32
N ASP A 523 -22.54 -28.28 -4.97
CA ASP A 523 -23.05 -29.13 -6.05
C ASP A 523 -22.47 -28.81 -7.44
N ALA A 524 -21.64 -27.77 -7.54
CA ALA A 524 -21.07 -27.33 -8.82
C ALA A 524 -19.80 -28.12 -9.18
N LYS A 525 -19.67 -28.46 -10.47
CA LYS A 525 -18.48 -29.09 -11.05
C LYS A 525 -17.80 -28.16 -12.06
N PHE A 526 -16.47 -28.10 -12.02
CA PHE A 526 -15.64 -27.27 -12.89
C PHE A 526 -14.59 -28.11 -13.62
N ASP A 527 -14.34 -27.77 -14.87
CA ASP A 527 -13.33 -28.40 -15.71
C ASP A 527 -11.91 -27.94 -15.35
N ALA A 528 -11.78 -26.69 -14.92
CA ALA A 528 -10.51 -26.06 -14.55
C ALA A 528 -10.67 -25.17 -13.31
N LEU A 529 -9.57 -24.99 -12.60
CA LEU A 529 -9.48 -24.13 -11.43
C LEU A 529 -8.22 -23.27 -11.53
N LEU A 530 -8.38 -21.95 -11.40
CA LEU A 530 -7.26 -21.04 -11.19
C LEU A 530 -7.32 -20.53 -9.74
N ALA A 531 -6.30 -20.88 -8.96
CA ALA A 531 -6.25 -20.60 -7.53
C ALA A 531 -4.91 -19.94 -7.16
N PRO A 532 -4.83 -18.58 -7.17
CA PRO A 532 -3.61 -17.87 -6.80
C PRO A 532 -3.15 -18.22 -5.38
N LYS A 533 -1.84 -18.20 -5.17
CA LYS A 533 -1.24 -18.43 -3.85
C LYS A 533 -1.67 -17.35 -2.86
N THR A 534 -1.81 -17.72 -1.59
CA THR A 534 -2.20 -16.83 -0.49
C THR A 534 -1.02 -16.49 0.41
N PHE A 535 -1.03 -15.29 0.97
CA PHE A 535 -0.03 -14.84 1.95
C PHE A 535 -0.22 -15.55 3.29
N ASP A 536 0.88 -16.05 3.88
CA ASP A 536 0.88 -16.64 5.23
C ASP A 536 1.96 -16.00 6.11
N ARG A 537 1.54 -15.07 6.98
CA ARG A 537 2.43 -14.39 7.93
C ARG A 537 3.08 -15.35 8.92
N LYS A 538 2.43 -16.48 9.28
CA LYS A 538 2.93 -17.39 10.32
C LYS A 538 4.20 -18.13 9.90
N ARG A 539 4.55 -18.10 8.61
CA ARG A 539 5.77 -18.74 8.09
C ARG A 539 6.98 -17.82 8.05
N ASP A 540 6.86 -16.57 8.52
CA ASP A 540 7.99 -15.66 8.63
C ASP A 540 8.96 -16.13 9.73
N PRO A 541 10.20 -16.54 9.38
CA PRO A 541 11.16 -17.10 10.34
C PRO A 541 11.65 -16.09 11.38
N ALA A 542 11.49 -14.79 11.16
CA ALA A 542 11.89 -13.76 12.14
C ALA A 542 10.90 -13.65 13.30
N LEU A 543 9.65 -14.06 13.11
CA LEU A 543 8.57 -13.94 14.11
C LEU A 543 8.59 -15.04 15.19
N SER A 544 9.40 -16.08 15.04
CA SER A 544 9.45 -17.23 15.95
C SER A 544 10.64 -17.21 16.92
N ALA A 545 11.45 -16.15 16.95
CA ALA A 545 12.63 -16.01 17.81
C ALA A 545 12.29 -15.36 19.16
N ALA A 546 13.27 -15.21 20.08
CA ALA A 546 13.08 -14.53 21.38
C ALA A 546 12.97 -12.99 21.24
N VAL A 547 11.97 -12.55 20.49
CA VAL A 547 11.58 -11.15 20.36
C VAL A 547 10.56 -10.81 21.43
N LYS A 548 10.61 -9.57 21.95
CA LYS A 548 9.53 -9.03 22.77
C LYS A 548 8.26 -9.01 21.97
N ASN A 549 7.20 -9.54 22.56
CA ASN A 549 5.90 -9.62 21.93
C ASN A 549 4.91 -8.74 22.71
N ILE A 550 4.16 -7.91 21.98
CA ILE A 550 3.03 -7.14 22.53
C ILE A 550 1.96 -8.12 23.05
N ILE A 551 1.70 -9.14 22.23
CA ILE A 551 0.94 -10.35 22.53
C ILE A 551 1.58 -11.50 21.77
N ASP A 552 1.29 -12.76 22.13
CA ASP A 552 1.85 -13.94 21.46
C ASP A 552 1.79 -13.83 19.92
N GLY A 553 2.97 -13.83 19.28
CA GLY A 553 3.14 -13.75 17.83
C GLY A 553 3.09 -12.34 17.22
N VAL A 554 3.01 -11.28 18.02
CA VAL A 554 3.04 -9.87 17.57
C VAL A 554 4.25 -9.15 18.17
N PRO A 555 5.33 -8.95 17.40
CA PRO A 555 6.55 -8.33 17.91
C PRO A 555 6.35 -6.87 18.33
N GLU A 556 7.14 -6.44 19.29
CA GLU A 556 7.34 -5.05 19.66
C GLU A 556 8.60 -4.50 18.96
N TYR A 557 8.46 -3.30 18.38
CA TYR A 557 9.50 -2.65 17.61
C TYR A 557 9.93 -1.36 18.29
N GLY A 558 11.22 -1.07 18.23
CA GLY A 558 11.71 0.26 18.57
C GLY A 558 11.78 1.19 17.35
N LYS A 559 11.91 2.51 17.61
CA LYS A 559 12.01 3.54 16.57
C LYS A 559 13.24 3.30 15.67
N GLY A 560 13.03 3.12 14.36
CA GLY A 560 13.98 2.64 13.36
C GLY A 560 13.68 1.22 12.87
N GLY A 561 12.54 0.63 13.25
CA GLY A 561 12.08 -0.67 12.76
C GLY A 561 12.88 -1.89 13.26
N TYR A 562 13.64 -1.77 14.36
CA TYR A 562 14.38 -2.91 14.91
C TYR A 562 13.56 -3.70 15.92
N PHE A 563 13.86 -5.00 16.00
CA PHE A 563 13.34 -5.89 17.03
C PHE A 563 13.95 -5.59 18.40
N GLN A 564 13.22 -5.93 19.46
CA GLN A 564 13.70 -5.84 20.84
C GLN A 564 13.73 -7.21 21.50
N THR A 565 14.68 -7.42 22.41
CA THR A 565 14.69 -8.59 23.30
C THR A 565 13.52 -8.51 24.28
N THR A 566 13.19 -9.61 24.95
CA THR A 566 12.15 -9.68 25.98
C THR A 566 12.28 -8.62 27.07
N GLU A 567 13.50 -8.16 27.36
CA GLU A 567 13.83 -7.10 28.34
C GLU A 567 13.72 -5.68 27.76
N GLY A 568 13.48 -5.54 26.46
CA GLY A 568 13.38 -4.26 25.75
C GLY A 568 14.69 -3.76 25.15
N GLU A 569 15.77 -4.54 25.22
CA GLU A 569 17.06 -4.18 24.64
C GLU A 569 17.02 -4.27 23.10
N PRO A 570 17.64 -3.34 22.37
CA PRO A 570 17.61 -3.35 20.91
C PRO A 570 18.41 -4.53 20.34
N ILE A 571 17.80 -5.27 19.41
CA ILE A 571 18.47 -6.28 18.58
C ILE A 571 18.91 -5.59 17.28
N HIS A 572 20.10 -5.90 16.77
CA HIS A 572 20.62 -5.38 15.50
C HIS A 572 19.94 -6.00 14.26
N ALA A 573 18.62 -6.14 14.32
CA ALA A 573 17.79 -6.83 13.37
C ALA A 573 16.60 -5.95 12.99
N PHE A 574 16.46 -5.65 11.69
CA PHE A 574 15.41 -4.78 11.15
C PHE A 574 14.37 -5.58 10.39
N ASP A 575 13.11 -5.27 10.62
CA ASP A 575 12.01 -5.84 9.88
C ASP A 575 11.60 -4.90 8.73
N ALA A 576 11.73 -5.41 7.51
CA ALA A 576 11.21 -4.77 6.31
C ALA A 576 10.12 -5.64 5.66
N GLY A 577 9.59 -6.61 6.41
CA GLY A 577 8.57 -7.56 6.02
C GLY A 577 7.21 -7.25 6.65
N MET A 578 6.47 -8.31 6.95
CA MET A 578 5.06 -8.25 7.36
C MET A 578 4.84 -8.21 8.88
N GLY A 579 5.88 -8.30 9.69
CA GLY A 579 5.74 -8.45 11.13
C GLY A 579 4.99 -7.29 11.79
N GLY A 580 5.18 -6.06 11.30
CA GLY A 580 4.48 -4.87 11.80
C GLY A 580 3.03 -4.71 11.32
N SER A 581 2.45 -5.65 10.56
CA SER A 581 1.04 -5.59 10.12
C SER A 581 0.00 -5.86 11.21
N GLY A 582 0.44 -6.15 12.44
CA GLY A 582 -0.44 -6.54 13.55
C GLY A 582 -1.16 -7.88 13.34
N ALA A 583 -1.92 -8.28 14.36
CA ALA A 583 -2.72 -9.50 14.35
C ALA A 583 -4.16 -9.24 14.77
N LYS A 584 -5.07 -10.13 14.34
CA LYS A 584 -6.45 -10.15 14.79
C LYS A 584 -6.58 -11.00 16.06
N VAL A 585 -7.19 -10.43 17.09
CA VAL A 585 -7.62 -11.12 18.31
C VAL A 585 -9.13 -11.01 18.39
N GLY A 586 -9.84 -12.08 18.03
CA GLY A 586 -11.29 -12.03 17.84
C GLY A 586 -11.68 -11.00 16.76
N LYS A 587 -12.48 -10.00 17.13
CA LYS A 587 -12.91 -8.88 16.25
C LYS A 587 -12.01 -7.63 16.35
N ARG A 588 -10.95 -7.68 17.15
CA ARG A 588 -10.02 -6.57 17.40
C ARG A 588 -8.72 -6.77 16.62
N THR A 589 -8.00 -5.69 16.37
CA THR A 589 -6.67 -5.70 15.75
C THR A 589 -5.66 -5.02 16.66
N VAL A 590 -4.50 -5.64 16.86
CA VAL A 590 -3.45 -5.18 17.77
C VAL A 590 -2.07 -5.19 17.09
N GLY A 591 -1.21 -4.25 17.47
CA GLY A 591 0.21 -4.18 17.06
C GLY A 591 0.44 -3.79 15.61
N VAL A 592 -0.37 -2.90 15.05
CA VAL A 592 -0.17 -2.40 13.69
C VAL A 592 0.81 -1.23 13.72
N GLN A 593 2.03 -1.48 13.26
CA GLN A 593 3.10 -0.48 13.08
C GLN A 593 3.20 0.01 11.64
N TRP A 594 2.91 -0.88 10.68
CA TRP A 594 2.80 -0.59 9.25
C TRP A 594 1.82 -1.58 8.62
N SER A 595 0.98 -1.16 7.68
CA SER A 595 -0.04 -2.09 7.12
C SER A 595 0.35 -2.65 5.76
N ASP A 596 0.30 -3.98 5.64
CA ASP A 596 0.43 -4.82 4.42
C ASP A 596 0.01 -4.08 3.13
N GLY A 597 -1.19 -3.54 3.19
CA GLY A 597 -1.85 -3.01 2.03
C GLY A 597 -1.14 -1.87 1.29
N LEU A 598 -0.50 -0.93 1.96
CA LEU A 598 0.16 0.21 1.30
C LEU A 598 1.66 0.25 1.55
N THR A 599 2.18 -0.59 2.46
CA THR A 599 3.63 -0.71 2.68
C THR A 599 4.25 -1.86 1.89
N ASN A 600 3.49 -2.84 1.40
CA ASN A 600 3.96 -3.90 0.49
C ASN A 600 3.70 -3.61 -1.00
N ASN A 601 3.94 -2.37 -1.44
CA ASN A 601 3.99 -2.05 -2.86
C ASN A 601 5.38 -1.54 -3.25
N HIS A 602 5.59 -1.44 -4.57
CA HIS A 602 6.89 -1.07 -5.13
C HIS A 602 7.32 0.36 -4.76
N ALA A 603 6.38 1.30 -4.63
CA ALA A 603 6.69 2.68 -4.21
C ALA A 603 7.12 2.75 -2.74
N ALA A 604 6.40 2.04 -1.86
CA ALA A 604 6.77 1.91 -0.47
C ALA A 604 8.12 1.21 -0.27
N ALA A 605 8.46 0.25 -1.13
CA ALA A 605 9.77 -0.38 -1.12
C ALA A 605 10.90 0.62 -1.42
N ALA A 606 10.71 1.52 -2.39
CA ALA A 606 11.67 2.59 -2.69
C ALA A 606 11.77 3.60 -1.55
N GLU A 607 10.64 4.05 -0.98
CA GLU A 607 10.66 5.00 0.14
C GLU A 607 11.38 4.41 1.38
N TRP A 608 11.02 3.18 1.77
CA TRP A 608 11.69 2.45 2.86
C TRP A 608 13.19 2.32 2.61
N ALA A 609 13.57 1.91 1.40
CA ALA A 609 14.98 1.74 1.03
C ALA A 609 15.78 3.04 1.21
N SER A 610 15.18 4.20 0.88
CA SER A 610 15.86 5.49 1.00
C SER A 610 16.12 5.85 2.47
N HIS A 611 15.12 5.66 3.33
CA HIS A 611 15.24 5.88 4.78
C HIS A 611 16.28 4.93 5.39
N HIS A 612 16.26 3.67 4.97
CA HIS A 612 17.15 2.65 5.53
C HIS A 612 18.62 2.84 5.12
N ALA A 613 18.88 3.43 3.95
CA ALA A 613 20.23 3.82 3.52
C ALA A 613 20.86 4.86 4.45
N PHE A 614 20.10 5.90 4.83
CA PHE A 614 20.54 6.86 5.84
C PHE A 614 20.71 6.22 7.22
N HIS A 615 19.75 5.39 7.62
CA HIS A 615 19.81 4.70 8.91
C HIS A 615 21.09 3.87 9.04
N THR A 616 21.42 3.09 7.99
CA THR A 616 22.61 2.25 7.97
C THR A 616 23.87 3.08 8.06
N LEU A 617 23.95 4.19 7.32
CA LEU A 617 25.09 5.09 7.42
C LEU A 617 25.25 5.63 8.85
N ALA A 618 24.15 6.07 9.48
CA ALA A 618 24.19 6.61 10.85
C ALA A 618 24.67 5.56 11.87
N LEU A 619 24.18 4.33 11.75
CA LEU A 619 24.60 3.22 12.61
C LEU A 619 26.06 2.84 12.38
N ALA A 620 26.50 2.77 11.12
CA ALA A 620 27.87 2.41 10.78
C ALA A 620 28.87 3.45 11.29
N VAL A 621 28.58 4.75 11.10
CA VAL A 621 29.44 5.83 11.64
C VAL A 621 29.42 5.81 13.16
N ALA A 622 28.26 5.67 13.81
CA ALA A 622 28.19 5.54 15.28
C ALA A 622 29.02 4.37 15.82
N MET A 623 29.02 3.24 15.12
CA MET A 623 29.80 2.05 15.47
C MET A 623 31.31 2.29 15.33
N CYS A 624 31.75 3.06 14.34
CA CYS A 624 33.16 3.42 14.17
C CYS A 624 33.69 4.31 15.30
N HIS A 625 32.87 5.19 15.89
CA HIS A 625 33.32 6.11 16.93
C HIS A 625 33.24 5.57 18.35
N ASN A 626 32.32 4.66 18.63
CA ASN A 626 32.15 4.12 19.97
C ASN A 626 31.77 2.63 19.92
N PRO A 627 32.74 1.72 19.69
CA PRO A 627 32.47 0.30 19.51
C PRO A 627 31.92 -0.38 20.77
N ASP A 628 32.13 0.23 21.95
CA ASP A 628 31.65 -0.29 23.23
C ASP A 628 30.18 0.06 23.53
N ILE A 629 29.58 1.00 22.79
CA ILE A 629 28.18 1.38 22.92
C ILE A 629 27.39 0.85 21.73
N THR A 630 26.24 0.23 22.01
CA THR A 630 25.27 -0.14 20.97
C THR A 630 24.96 1.05 20.06
N PRO A 631 25.27 1.00 18.75
CA PRO A 631 25.07 2.12 17.82
C PRO A 631 23.62 2.59 17.74
N ILE A 632 22.65 1.67 17.88
CA ILE A 632 21.22 2.00 17.96
C ILE A 632 20.92 2.90 19.17
N LYS A 633 21.55 2.66 20.33
CA LYS A 633 21.37 3.50 21.53
C LYS A 633 21.97 4.88 21.31
N THR A 634 23.11 4.98 20.62
CA THR A 634 23.73 6.27 20.26
C THR A 634 22.79 7.12 19.40
N VAL A 635 22.28 6.56 18.29
CA VAL A 635 21.30 7.22 17.41
C VAL A 635 20.05 7.65 18.19
N ARG A 636 19.50 6.76 19.02
CA ARG A 636 18.31 7.05 19.85
C ARG A 636 18.56 8.18 20.85
N ASN A 637 19.73 8.21 21.48
CA ASN A 637 20.10 9.22 22.47
C ASN A 637 20.25 10.61 21.85
N ILE A 638 20.83 10.70 20.66
CA ILE A 638 20.92 11.96 19.90
C ILE A 638 19.52 12.55 19.67
N LEU A 639 18.60 11.74 19.13
CA LEU A 639 17.24 12.20 18.91
C LEU A 639 16.55 12.59 20.22
N ARG A 640 16.74 11.81 21.30
CA ARG A 640 16.16 12.13 22.62
C ARG A 640 16.64 13.49 23.14
N ARG A 641 17.94 13.82 22.99
CA ARG A 641 18.47 15.14 23.37
C ARG A 641 17.81 16.26 22.56
N LYS A 642 17.65 16.08 21.25
CA LYS A 642 16.94 17.03 20.39
C LYS A 642 15.47 17.18 20.77
N HIS A 643 14.78 16.10 21.12
CA HIS A 643 13.40 16.16 21.60
C HIS A 643 13.28 16.97 22.91
N MET A 644 14.22 16.78 23.83
CA MET A 644 14.25 17.55 25.08
C MET A 644 14.44 19.05 24.83
N SER A 645 15.29 19.43 23.87
CA SER A 645 15.50 20.85 23.54
C SER A 645 14.32 21.47 22.77
N MET A 646 13.64 20.69 21.93
CA MET A 646 12.53 21.18 21.09
C MET A 646 11.14 21.04 21.73
N GLY A 647 11.01 20.37 22.87
CA GLY A 647 9.70 20.06 23.48
C GLY A 647 8.80 21.28 23.69
N ARG A 648 9.36 22.43 24.11
CA ARG A 648 8.60 23.67 24.27
C ARG A 648 8.10 24.22 22.92
N GLN A 649 8.93 24.20 21.89
CA GLN A 649 8.57 24.67 20.55
C GLN A 649 7.49 23.77 19.94
N PHE A 650 7.64 22.46 20.08
CA PHE A 650 6.62 21.49 19.65
C PHE A 650 5.29 21.73 20.35
N ASN A 651 5.29 21.94 21.67
CA ASN A 651 4.05 22.20 22.42
C ASN A 651 3.35 23.48 21.96
N LEU A 652 4.10 24.56 21.67
CA LEU A 652 3.54 25.78 21.10
C LEU A 652 2.96 25.55 19.70
N GLU A 653 3.69 24.81 18.86
CA GLU A 653 3.27 24.43 17.51
C GLU A 653 1.95 23.66 17.53
N VAL A 654 1.84 22.58 18.32
CA VAL A 654 0.62 21.75 18.32
C VAL A 654 -0.57 22.46 18.98
N LEU A 655 -0.34 23.38 19.93
CA LEU A 655 -1.40 24.13 20.62
C LEU A 655 -2.11 25.14 19.72
N GLN A 656 -1.47 25.63 18.65
CA GLN A 656 -2.09 26.57 17.72
C GLN A 656 -3.31 25.98 17.00
N PHE A 657 -3.38 24.64 16.88
CA PHE A 657 -4.47 23.90 16.24
C PHE A 657 -5.70 23.68 17.14
N ARG A 658 -5.70 24.22 18.36
CA ARG A 658 -6.83 24.13 19.29
C ARG A 658 -8.10 24.74 18.70
N HIS A 659 -7.97 25.86 17.97
CA HIS A 659 -9.12 26.50 17.33
C HIS A 659 -9.71 25.60 16.25
N ASP A 660 -8.86 25.02 15.39
CA ASP A 660 -9.27 24.08 14.35
C ASP A 660 -10.00 22.86 14.95
N TRP A 661 -9.48 22.29 16.05
CA TRP A 661 -10.16 21.20 16.78
C TRP A 661 -11.55 21.58 17.29
N ASN A 662 -11.67 22.72 17.96
CA ASN A 662 -12.94 23.17 18.53
C ASN A 662 -13.99 23.45 17.44
N ASP A 663 -13.57 24.09 16.34
CA ASP A 663 -14.43 24.40 15.20
C ASP A 663 -14.81 23.12 14.42
N LEU A 664 -13.89 22.15 14.31
CA LEU A 664 -14.17 20.83 13.75
C LEU A 664 -15.30 20.11 14.49
N GLN A 665 -15.28 20.13 15.83
CA GLN A 665 -16.35 19.53 16.64
C GLN A 665 -17.70 20.23 16.42
N GLN A 666 -17.71 21.55 16.27
CA GLN A 666 -18.93 22.31 15.96
C GLN A 666 -19.47 21.97 14.57
N ARG A 667 -18.59 21.86 13.56
CA ARG A 667 -18.98 21.40 12.21
C ARG A 667 -19.53 19.98 12.23
N LEU A 668 -18.91 19.08 12.98
CA LEU A 668 -19.39 17.69 13.10
C LEU A 668 -20.80 17.64 13.70
N PHE A 669 -21.02 18.38 14.79
CA PHE A 669 -22.35 18.54 15.37
C PHE A 669 -23.36 19.08 14.34
N PHE A 670 -22.99 20.13 13.61
CA PHE A 670 -23.85 20.75 12.61
C PHE A 670 -24.18 19.79 11.46
N LEU A 671 -23.24 18.95 11.01
CA LEU A 671 -23.50 17.94 9.98
C LEU A 671 -24.50 16.88 10.44
N ARG A 672 -24.39 16.43 11.70
CA ARG A 672 -25.34 15.48 12.29
C ARG A 672 -26.72 16.09 12.43
N LEU A 673 -26.79 17.36 12.86
CA LEU A 673 -28.04 18.12 12.90
C LEU A 673 -28.66 18.26 11.49
N ALA A 674 -27.86 18.62 10.49
CA ALA A 674 -28.32 18.77 9.12
C ALA A 674 -28.95 17.47 8.58
N ALA A 675 -28.34 16.33 8.88
CA ALA A 675 -28.89 15.03 8.51
C ALA A 675 -30.23 14.73 9.22
N ASP A 676 -30.34 15.01 10.52
CA ASP A 676 -31.55 14.76 11.32
C ASP A 676 -32.72 15.70 10.97
N LEU A 677 -32.43 16.95 10.64
CA LEU A 677 -33.42 17.92 10.17
C LEU A 677 -33.87 17.64 8.73
N ALA A 678 -32.96 17.21 7.86
CA ALA A 678 -33.29 16.89 6.47
C ALA A 678 -34.17 15.65 6.33
N GLY A 679 -34.08 14.68 7.26
CA GLY A 679 -34.76 13.39 7.15
C GLY A 679 -34.41 12.73 5.81
N ASP A 680 -35.43 12.39 5.02
CA ASP A 680 -35.26 11.77 3.69
C ASP A 680 -35.07 12.78 2.55
N ASN A 681 -35.01 14.09 2.83
CA ASN A 681 -34.92 15.14 1.82
C ASN A 681 -33.47 15.60 1.56
N ALA A 682 -32.85 15.06 0.50
CA ALA A 682 -31.49 15.41 0.10
C ALA A 682 -31.31 16.89 -0.32
N ASN A 683 -32.34 17.55 -0.87
CA ASN A 683 -32.25 18.98 -1.19
C ASN A 683 -32.23 19.84 0.08
N ARG A 684 -33.04 19.47 1.08
CA ARG A 684 -33.01 20.13 2.39
C ARG A 684 -31.63 19.95 3.05
N TYR A 685 -31.04 18.76 2.98
CA TYR A 685 -29.67 18.54 3.47
C TYR A 685 -28.65 19.46 2.78
N TYR A 686 -28.73 19.59 1.45
CA TYR A 686 -27.88 20.51 0.69
C TYR A 686 -28.05 21.97 1.16
N GLU A 687 -29.28 22.44 1.32
CA GLU A 687 -29.58 23.80 1.78
C GLU A 687 -29.01 24.09 3.16
N ILE A 688 -29.22 23.17 4.13
CA ILE A 688 -28.73 23.35 5.49
C ILE A 688 -27.19 23.37 5.51
N THR A 689 -26.56 22.46 4.77
CA THR A 689 -25.09 22.36 4.75
C THR A 689 -24.41 23.53 4.04
N ASP A 690 -25.12 24.38 3.30
CA ASP A 690 -24.56 25.63 2.79
C ASP A 690 -24.22 26.63 3.91
N CYS A 691 -24.85 26.50 5.07
CA CYS A 691 -24.58 27.31 6.26
C CYS A 691 -23.39 26.81 7.10
N ILE A 692 -22.67 25.74 6.71
CA ILE A 692 -21.63 25.13 7.55
C ILE A 692 -20.32 25.92 7.63
N PHE A 693 -20.01 26.74 6.62
CA PHE A 693 -18.64 27.20 6.37
C PHE A 693 -18.09 28.21 7.38
N SER A 694 -18.94 28.95 8.10
CA SER A 694 -18.51 29.84 9.17
C SER A 694 -19.36 29.67 10.42
N LYS A 695 -18.85 30.14 11.57
CA LYS A 695 -19.60 30.10 12.83
C LYS A 695 -20.87 30.94 12.72
N GLU A 696 -20.77 32.12 12.11
CA GLU A 696 -21.87 33.07 11.95
C GLU A 696 -23.02 32.49 11.13
N THR A 697 -22.72 31.79 10.03
CA THR A 697 -23.75 31.15 9.20
C THR A 697 -24.42 29.98 9.90
N ARG A 698 -23.67 29.20 10.68
CA ARG A 698 -24.23 28.11 11.50
C ARG A 698 -25.13 28.65 12.61
N ASP A 699 -24.66 29.67 13.33
CA ASP A 699 -25.40 30.31 14.43
C ASP A 699 -26.68 30.97 13.91
N TRP A 700 -26.63 31.64 12.75
CA TRP A 700 -27.81 32.20 12.09
C TRP A 700 -28.84 31.13 11.74
N PHE A 701 -28.41 30.01 11.14
CA PHE A 701 -29.30 28.89 10.83
C PHE A 701 -29.92 28.30 12.09
N ILE A 702 -29.12 28.08 13.14
CA ILE A 702 -29.59 27.56 14.43
C ILE A 702 -30.59 28.54 15.06
N ALA A 703 -30.34 29.85 15.03
CA ALA A 703 -31.26 30.84 15.57
C ALA A 703 -32.63 30.79 14.88
N GLY A 704 -32.66 30.52 13.57
CA GLY A 704 -33.87 30.43 12.75
C GLY A 704 -34.63 29.10 12.79
N LEU A 705 -34.22 28.11 13.61
CA LEU A 705 -34.94 26.85 13.76
C LEU A 705 -36.36 27.07 14.32
N THR A 706 -37.32 26.34 13.74
CA THR A 706 -38.69 26.21 14.29
C THR A 706 -38.70 25.47 15.62
N ASP A 707 -39.81 25.52 16.36
CA ASP A 707 -39.93 24.86 17.67
C ASP A 707 -39.66 23.33 17.57
N ASP A 708 -40.23 22.65 16.57
CA ASP A 708 -40.00 21.20 16.35
C ASP A 708 -38.54 20.88 16.00
N GLU A 709 -37.87 21.73 15.22
CA GLU A 709 -36.44 21.56 14.88
C GLU A 709 -35.53 21.91 16.07
N ARG A 710 -35.98 22.79 16.97
CA ARG A 710 -35.30 23.14 18.22
C ARG A 710 -35.24 21.95 19.16
N ASP A 711 -36.34 21.20 19.29
CA ASP A 711 -36.39 19.98 20.10
C ASP A 711 -35.37 18.94 19.61
N LYS A 712 -35.26 18.76 18.28
CA LYS A 712 -34.23 17.89 17.67
C LYS A 712 -32.82 18.38 17.96
N TYR A 713 -32.57 19.69 17.84
CA TYR A 713 -31.28 20.30 18.17
C TYR A 713 -30.89 20.06 19.63
N ASP A 714 -31.80 20.30 20.58
CA ASP A 714 -31.53 20.13 22.01
C ASP A 714 -31.34 18.65 22.37
N ALA A 715 -32.14 17.76 21.77
CA ALA A 715 -31.96 16.32 21.92
C ALA A 715 -30.59 15.85 21.40
N LEU A 716 -30.14 16.31 20.23
CA LEU A 716 -28.82 15.97 19.70
C LEU A 716 -27.70 16.58 20.56
N LYS A 717 -27.84 17.83 20.98
CA LYS A 717 -26.87 18.56 21.81
C LYS A 717 -26.65 17.88 23.16
N SER A 718 -27.71 17.40 23.79
CA SER A 718 -27.62 16.66 25.06
C SER A 718 -26.81 15.35 24.94
N LYS A 719 -26.75 14.75 23.75
CA LYS A 719 -26.02 13.50 23.44
C LYS A 719 -24.62 13.75 22.87
N PHE A 720 -24.34 14.96 22.37
CA PHE A 720 -23.09 15.27 21.70
C PHE A 720 -22.02 15.69 22.72
N VAL A 721 -21.17 14.74 23.09
CA VAL A 721 -20.04 14.98 23.99
C VAL A 721 -18.85 15.50 23.20
N THR A 722 -18.38 16.70 23.54
CA THR A 722 -17.11 17.25 23.04
C THR A 722 -15.98 16.96 24.02
N SER A 723 -14.82 16.58 23.51
CA SER A 723 -13.59 16.49 24.30
C SER A 723 -12.76 17.76 24.16
N GLN A 724 -12.05 18.12 25.23
CA GLN A 724 -11.03 19.15 25.15
C GLN A 724 -9.88 18.72 24.24
N TYR A 725 -9.26 19.68 23.57
CA TYR A 725 -8.08 19.42 22.76
C TYR A 725 -6.88 19.07 23.65
N ASP A 726 -6.34 17.87 23.46
CA ASP A 726 -5.26 17.28 24.24
C ASP A 726 -4.21 16.68 23.28
N PRO A 727 -3.27 17.51 22.78
CA PRO A 727 -2.23 17.06 21.88
C PRO A 727 -1.12 16.29 22.61
N PRO A 728 -0.40 15.37 21.93
CA PRO A 728 0.70 14.62 22.51
C PRO A 728 1.89 15.52 22.81
N THR A 729 2.77 15.06 23.70
CA THR A 729 4.16 15.53 23.76
C THR A 729 4.94 15.08 22.51
N ILE A 730 6.08 15.72 22.23
CA ILE A 730 6.94 15.34 21.10
C ILE A 730 7.32 13.86 21.14
N SER A 731 7.65 13.30 22.32
CA SER A 731 8.01 11.89 22.46
C SER A 731 6.86 10.95 22.14
N GLN A 732 5.64 11.28 22.57
CA GLN A 732 4.43 10.51 22.28
C GLN A 732 4.04 10.60 20.81
N PHE A 733 4.18 11.78 20.19
CA PHE A 733 3.95 11.95 18.76
C PHE A 733 4.93 11.09 17.95
N GLU A 734 6.21 11.17 18.30
CA GLU A 734 7.29 10.46 17.60
C GLU A 734 7.25 8.95 17.73
N SER A 735 6.68 8.42 18.83
CA SER A 735 6.49 6.98 19.01
C SER A 735 5.43 6.39 18.09
N ARG A 736 4.58 7.22 17.46
CA ARG A 736 3.59 6.75 16.47
C ARG A 736 4.24 6.35 15.14
N PHE A 737 5.46 6.79 14.88
CA PHE A 737 6.16 6.55 13.63
C PHE A 737 7.24 5.48 13.85
N PRO A 738 7.15 4.32 13.16
CA PRO A 738 8.11 3.24 13.35
C PRO A 738 9.51 3.61 12.86
N ASP A 739 9.63 4.50 11.88
CA ASP A 739 10.88 4.97 11.29
C ASP A 739 11.13 6.45 11.57
N TYR A 740 12.39 6.87 11.41
CA TYR A 740 12.77 8.28 11.37
C TYR A 740 12.53 8.84 9.95
N THR A 741 12.28 10.14 9.84
CA THR A 741 12.26 10.83 8.55
C THR A 741 13.68 11.04 8.02
N ASN A 742 13.84 11.24 6.70
CA ASN A 742 15.15 11.57 6.12
C ASN A 742 15.79 12.78 6.80
N ARG A 743 15.03 13.85 7.04
CA ARG A 743 15.50 15.03 7.76
C ARG A 743 16.02 14.69 9.16
N GLN A 744 15.31 13.83 9.90
CA GLN A 744 15.77 13.38 11.22
C GLN A 744 17.09 12.61 11.11
N TYR A 745 17.25 11.77 10.09
CA TYR A 745 18.53 11.09 9.86
C TYR A 745 19.65 12.04 9.46
N GLU A 746 19.40 13.04 8.62
CA GLU A 746 20.40 14.06 8.27
C GLU A 746 20.87 14.80 9.54
N GLU A 747 19.94 15.21 10.39
CA GLU A 747 20.24 15.85 11.67
C GLU A 747 20.99 14.93 12.64
N ILE A 748 20.66 13.64 12.66
CA ILE A 748 21.37 12.62 13.45
C ILE A 748 22.79 12.46 12.90
N LEU A 749 22.95 12.31 11.58
CA LEU A 749 24.23 12.14 10.93
C LEU A 749 25.13 13.34 11.19
N GLU A 750 24.63 14.56 11.04
CA GLU A 750 25.38 15.78 11.36
C GLU A 750 25.94 15.78 12.78
N GLU A 751 25.14 15.37 13.77
CA GLU A 751 25.59 15.31 15.16
C GLU A 751 26.58 14.16 15.38
N ILE A 752 26.37 13.00 14.75
CA ILE A 752 27.32 11.88 14.80
C ILE A 752 28.67 12.31 14.19
N PHE A 753 28.66 12.93 13.00
CA PHE A 753 29.85 13.44 12.31
C PHE A 753 30.58 14.56 13.06
N GLN A 754 29.94 15.22 14.04
CA GLN A 754 30.59 16.21 14.91
C GLN A 754 31.23 15.59 16.14
N ILE A 755 30.66 14.49 16.64
CA ILE A 755 31.21 13.71 17.76
C ILE A 755 32.36 12.81 17.26
N ALA A 756 32.28 12.46 15.98
CA ALA A 756 33.26 11.73 15.18
C ALA A 756 34.57 12.48 14.97
#